data_AF-A0A926ZV60-F1
#
_entry.id   AF-A0A926ZV60-F1
#
_cell.length_a   1.000
_cell.length_b   1.000
_cell.length_c   1.000
_cell.angle_alpha   90.00
_cell.angle_beta   90.00
_cell.angle_gamma   90.00
#
_symmetry.space_group_name_H-M   'P 1'
#
loop_
_entity.id
_entity.type
_entity.pdbx_description
1 polymer ?
#
loop_
_entity_poly.entity_id
_entity_poly.type
_entity_poly.pdbx_seq_one_letter_code
_entity_poly.pdbx_strand_id
1 'polypeptide(L)'
;MKTFVAVENIEKTFPLANGDSYVALKGIDLDIQRGEFISLIGHSGCGKSTLLNMIAGLDLPTEGLVILDGETVRRPGPDKMVVFQNYSLLPWLTVRENIALAVDEVLSHMPPPERRAIVERQIDLVGLRHAADKPPSQLSGGMKQRVAIARALAIRPKLLLLDEPFGALDALTRGNLQEQLMKICEESNVTAVMVTHDVDEALLLSDRVVMLTNGPESKIGQIMEVDIPRPRKRLEVVNHPSYYSMRSEIIYFLNQQKRIKQLRARKKGAVARHGLEKVNLELGFVPLTACAPLAIAKEKGFFAHHGLDEVSLVRETSWRGIQDGLAGGYLDAAQMPAGMPVWLTLGGVDGRSLPVVSALTLTRNGNAITLDKRFYDQGIFTLKDLKHLLLQTPNTRHTFGMVHPASMHNLLLRYWLAAGGIDPDQDVQLDTIPPAQMIANLQAGNIDGFCVGEPWNVRAAVEGIGYTIATDLEVWNGHPGKVLGVREDWALAYPNTHIALVKALLEACRYCMDEANHEEIREILSRREYLGTDLQYIYLGDPNPQVCSIHPSPREYAHHQFYGQGMNRPSRTEHLWMMTQMARWGDVPFPRNWVEILERVCRVSVFSTAARELGLSDITYSRGPIRLFDGTTFNADDPIAYLNSLDVKHDIYMADVALANPLPKSA
;
A
#
# COMPACT_ATOMS: atom_id res chain seq x y z
N MET A 1 10.14 -9.47 -27.56
CA MET A 1 8.81 -8.89 -27.88
C MET A 1 9.02 -7.46 -28.37
N LYS A 2 8.28 -7.00 -29.39
CA LYS A 2 8.47 -5.67 -29.98
C LYS A 2 7.43 -4.70 -29.41
N THR A 3 7.87 -3.64 -28.74
CA THR A 3 7.00 -2.57 -28.22
C THR A 3 6.17 -1.98 -29.36
N PHE A 4 4.85 -1.88 -29.16
CA PHE A 4 3.92 -1.38 -30.17
C PHE A 4 3.61 0.10 -29.99
N VAL A 5 3.39 0.53 -28.74
CA VAL A 5 3.34 1.95 -28.36
C VAL A 5 4.45 2.21 -27.35
N ALA A 6 5.34 3.16 -27.62
CA ALA A 6 6.35 3.63 -26.67
C ALA A 6 6.07 5.09 -26.34
N VAL A 7 5.96 5.39 -25.05
CA VAL A 7 5.82 6.73 -24.50
C VAL A 7 7.12 7.02 -23.78
N GLU A 8 7.93 7.95 -24.29
CA GLU A 8 9.30 8.17 -23.80
C GLU A 8 9.46 9.58 -23.23
N ASN A 9 9.77 9.64 -21.93
CA ASN A 9 10.04 10.84 -21.15
C ASN A 9 9.07 12.00 -21.44
N ILE A 10 7.76 11.71 -21.46
CA ILE A 10 6.76 12.72 -21.81
C ILE A 10 6.63 13.73 -20.68
N GLU A 11 6.79 15.00 -21.03
CA GLU A 11 6.41 16.15 -20.21
C GLU A 11 5.36 16.99 -20.92
N LYS A 12 4.37 17.48 -20.16
CA LYS A 12 3.34 18.38 -20.69
C LYS A 12 3.15 19.58 -19.79
N THR A 13 3.42 20.75 -20.34
CA THR A 13 3.32 22.04 -19.66
C THR A 13 2.30 22.92 -20.35
N PHE A 14 1.36 23.47 -19.58
CA PHE A 14 0.34 24.40 -20.05
C PHE A 14 0.69 25.82 -19.60
N PRO A 15 0.67 26.81 -20.51
CA PRO A 15 0.81 28.21 -20.11
C PRO A 15 -0.45 28.66 -19.36
N LEU A 16 -0.27 29.34 -18.23
CA LEU A 16 -1.36 29.96 -17.46
C LEU A 16 -1.52 31.43 -17.84
N ALA A 17 -2.74 31.95 -17.70
CA ALA A 17 -3.09 33.32 -18.09
C ALA A 17 -2.32 34.41 -17.33
N ASN A 18 -1.74 34.08 -16.17
CA ASN A 18 -0.93 34.97 -15.34
C ASN A 18 0.57 35.00 -15.73
N GLY A 19 0.98 34.25 -16.76
CA GLY A 19 2.37 34.12 -17.19
C GLY A 19 3.14 32.96 -16.55
N ASP A 20 2.54 32.26 -15.58
CA ASP A 20 3.12 31.05 -15.00
C ASP A 20 2.89 29.82 -15.90
N SER A 21 3.55 28.71 -15.59
CA SER A 21 3.39 27.44 -16.32
C SER A 21 2.90 26.33 -15.40
N TYR A 22 1.87 25.58 -15.82
CA TYR A 22 1.37 24.40 -15.13
C TYR A 22 1.92 23.12 -15.77
N VAL A 23 2.83 22.45 -15.08
CA VAL A 23 3.35 21.14 -15.49
C VAL A 23 2.33 20.07 -15.11
N ALA A 24 1.60 19.53 -16.10
CA ALA A 24 0.58 18.51 -15.88
C ALA A 24 1.19 17.12 -15.69
N LEU A 25 2.11 16.74 -16.57
CA LEU A 25 2.78 15.44 -16.62
C LEU A 25 4.29 15.65 -16.69
N LYS A 26 5.06 14.81 -15.99
CA LYS A 26 6.53 14.96 -15.94
C LYS A 26 7.24 13.61 -15.91
N GLY A 27 7.99 13.30 -16.97
CA GLY A 27 8.77 12.06 -17.09
C GLY A 27 7.88 10.82 -17.08
N ILE A 28 6.92 10.76 -18.01
CA ILE A 28 6.08 9.57 -18.20
C ILE A 28 6.78 8.64 -19.20
N ASP A 29 7.10 7.43 -18.72
CA ASP A 29 7.64 6.33 -19.52
C ASP A 29 6.67 5.14 -19.50
N LEU A 30 6.18 4.72 -20.67
CA LEU A 30 5.21 3.63 -20.78
C LEU A 30 5.34 2.89 -22.10
N ASP A 31 5.60 1.59 -21.99
CA ASP A 31 5.64 0.66 -23.12
C ASP A 31 4.37 -0.19 -23.16
N ILE A 32 3.76 -0.31 -24.34
CA ILE A 32 2.55 -1.13 -24.58
C ILE A 32 2.85 -2.15 -25.67
N GLN A 33 2.53 -3.41 -25.40
CA GLN A 33 2.69 -4.52 -26.33
C GLN A 33 1.51 -4.62 -27.30
N ARG A 34 1.73 -5.23 -28.46
CA ARG A 34 0.66 -5.44 -29.44
C ARG A 34 -0.38 -6.43 -28.90
N GLY A 35 -1.66 -6.07 -28.95
CA GLY A 35 -2.77 -6.87 -28.44
C GLY A 35 -3.02 -6.70 -26.94
N GLU A 36 -2.21 -5.87 -26.28
CA GLU A 36 -2.34 -5.58 -24.86
C GLU A 36 -3.50 -4.61 -24.61
N PHE A 37 -4.23 -4.83 -23.51
CA PHE A 37 -5.19 -3.84 -22.99
C PHE A 37 -4.65 -3.24 -21.71
N ILE A 38 -4.47 -1.92 -21.67
CA ILE A 38 -4.06 -1.23 -20.45
C ILE A 38 -5.13 -0.26 -19.97
N SER A 39 -5.25 -0.09 -18.65
CA SER A 39 -6.08 0.96 -18.05
C SER A 39 -5.25 2.00 -17.32
N LEU A 40 -5.54 3.27 -17.57
CA LEU A 40 -5.03 4.42 -16.83
C LEU A 40 -6.03 4.79 -15.73
N ILE A 41 -5.60 4.75 -14.48
CA ILE A 41 -6.41 5.16 -13.31
C ILE A 41 -5.65 6.23 -12.51
N GLY A 42 -6.39 7.12 -11.87
CA GLY A 42 -5.85 8.20 -11.04
C GLY A 42 -6.94 9.23 -10.73
N HIS A 43 -6.65 10.15 -9.82
CA HIS A 43 -7.59 11.21 -9.43
C HIS A 43 -7.95 12.15 -10.60
N SER A 44 -9.08 12.85 -10.48
CA SER A 44 -9.44 13.90 -11.44
C SER A 44 -8.36 14.98 -11.49
N GLY A 45 -7.90 15.32 -12.70
CA GLY A 45 -6.86 16.32 -12.93
C GLY A 45 -5.41 15.81 -12.90
N CYS A 46 -5.16 14.49 -12.82
CA CYS A 46 -3.80 13.93 -12.90
C CYS A 46 -3.23 13.78 -14.33
N GLY A 47 -3.98 14.17 -15.37
CA GLY A 47 -3.50 14.13 -16.75
C GLY A 47 -3.80 12.85 -17.55
N LYS A 48 -4.71 11.97 -17.09
CA LYS A 48 -5.14 10.75 -17.84
C LYS A 48 -5.56 11.04 -19.28
N SER A 49 -6.57 11.90 -19.47
CA SER A 49 -7.07 12.26 -20.80
C SER A 49 -6.03 13.05 -21.60
N THR A 50 -5.16 13.83 -20.94
CA THR A 50 -4.03 14.50 -21.58
C THR A 50 -3.05 13.50 -22.16
N LEU A 51 -2.68 12.46 -21.40
CA LEU A 51 -1.81 11.39 -21.87
C LEU A 51 -2.45 10.62 -23.02
N LEU A 52 -3.74 10.27 -22.90
CA LEU A 52 -4.51 9.60 -23.96
C LEU A 52 -4.55 10.45 -25.24
N ASN A 53 -4.77 11.75 -25.14
CA ASN A 53 -4.76 12.66 -26.29
C ASN A 53 -3.39 12.78 -26.96
N MET A 54 -2.29 12.71 -26.20
CA MET A 54 -0.94 12.67 -26.75
C MET A 54 -0.67 11.36 -27.51
N ILE A 55 -1.13 10.23 -26.96
CA ILE A 55 -1.05 8.94 -27.67
C ILE A 55 -1.90 8.96 -28.96
N ALA A 56 -3.05 9.63 -28.93
CA ALA A 56 -3.89 9.83 -30.11
C ALA A 56 -3.26 10.77 -31.16
N GLY A 57 -2.30 11.60 -30.77
CA GLY A 57 -1.75 12.69 -31.58
C GLY A 57 -2.66 13.92 -31.69
N LEU A 58 -3.70 14.01 -30.84
CA LEU A 58 -4.62 15.15 -30.77
C LEU A 58 -4.01 16.34 -30.02
N ASP A 59 -3.07 16.05 -29.13
CA ASP A 59 -2.21 17.03 -28.47
C ASP A 59 -0.77 16.53 -28.57
N LEU A 60 0.22 17.43 -28.50
CA LEU A 60 1.63 17.06 -28.56
C LEU A 60 2.30 17.32 -27.20
N PRO A 61 3.26 16.47 -26.80
CA PRO A 61 4.05 16.73 -25.61
C PRO A 61 4.87 18.02 -25.74
N THR A 62 5.19 18.62 -24.59
CA THR A 62 6.15 19.73 -24.53
C THR A 62 7.57 19.20 -24.67
N GLU A 63 7.86 18.08 -24.00
CA GLU A 63 9.11 17.32 -24.14
C GLU A 63 8.83 15.82 -24.20
N GLY A 64 9.75 15.05 -24.80
CA GLY A 64 9.56 13.62 -25.05
C GLY A 64 8.79 13.35 -26.34
N LEU A 65 8.49 12.07 -26.60
CA LEU A 65 7.83 11.64 -27.82
C LEU A 65 7.01 10.36 -27.62
N VAL A 66 5.99 10.19 -28.47
CA VAL A 66 5.21 8.95 -28.54
C VAL A 66 5.50 8.27 -29.86
N ILE A 67 5.81 6.97 -29.82
CA ILE A 67 6.05 6.11 -30.98
C ILE A 67 4.91 5.10 -31.08
N LEU A 68 4.34 4.95 -32.27
CA LEU A 68 3.37 3.91 -32.61
C LEU A 68 3.87 3.10 -33.80
N ASP A 69 4.01 1.78 -33.64
CA ASP A 69 4.46 0.85 -34.69
C ASP A 69 5.80 1.25 -35.34
N GLY A 70 6.68 1.91 -34.57
CA GLY A 70 7.97 2.41 -35.03
C GLY A 70 7.96 3.83 -35.62
N GLU A 71 6.80 4.48 -35.71
CA GLU A 71 6.68 5.85 -36.23
C GLU A 71 6.30 6.84 -35.12
N THR A 72 6.92 8.03 -35.12
CA THR A 72 6.57 9.09 -34.15
C THR A 72 5.18 9.64 -34.42
N VAL A 73 4.33 9.68 -33.39
CA VAL A 73 2.99 10.26 -33.45
C VAL A 73 3.10 11.78 -33.50
N ARG A 74 2.70 12.37 -34.62
CA ARG A 74 2.69 13.84 -34.84
C ARG A 74 1.30 14.44 -35.06
N ARG A 75 0.31 13.59 -35.36
CA ARG A 75 -1.06 13.98 -35.71
C ARG A 75 -2.01 12.79 -35.52
N PRO A 76 -3.32 13.02 -35.39
CA PRO A 76 -4.30 11.93 -35.43
C PRO A 76 -4.33 11.26 -36.81
N GLY A 77 -4.72 9.98 -36.84
CA GLY A 77 -4.79 9.17 -38.06
C GLY A 77 -5.71 7.96 -37.89
N PRO A 78 -6.13 7.28 -38.98
CA PRO A 78 -7.09 6.18 -38.95
C PRO A 78 -6.56 4.90 -38.28
N ASP A 79 -5.24 4.83 -38.06
CA ASP A 79 -4.56 3.78 -37.30
C ASP A 79 -4.89 3.81 -35.80
N LYS A 80 -5.40 4.95 -35.30
CA LYS A 80 -5.77 5.20 -33.90
C LYS A 80 -7.20 5.71 -33.84
N MET A 81 -8.04 5.11 -33.01
CA MET A 81 -9.42 5.56 -32.87
C MET A 81 -9.76 5.88 -31.42
N VAL A 82 -10.35 7.06 -31.21
CA VAL A 82 -10.66 7.59 -29.87
C VAL A 82 -12.16 7.56 -29.62
N VAL A 83 -12.55 6.98 -28.49
CA VAL A 83 -13.91 7.08 -27.93
C VAL A 83 -13.85 8.10 -26.79
N PHE A 84 -14.36 9.30 -27.04
CA PHE A 84 -14.35 10.40 -26.06
C PHE A 84 -15.50 10.28 -25.05
N GLN A 85 -15.29 10.84 -23.86
CA GLN A 85 -16.29 10.97 -22.80
C GLN A 85 -17.57 11.70 -23.26
N ASN A 86 -17.44 12.73 -24.13
CA ASN A 86 -18.58 13.49 -24.68
C ASN A 86 -19.24 12.84 -25.92
N TYR A 87 -18.95 11.56 -26.20
CA TYR A 87 -19.40 10.77 -27.36
C TYR A 87 -18.91 11.26 -28.74
N SER A 88 -18.76 12.57 -28.91
CA SER A 88 -18.35 13.27 -30.15
C SER A 88 -19.13 12.76 -31.38
N LEU A 89 -20.44 12.51 -31.22
CA LEU A 89 -21.34 12.17 -32.33
C LEU A 89 -21.75 13.45 -33.06
N LEU A 90 -21.87 13.37 -34.39
CA LEU A 90 -22.36 14.49 -35.20
C LEU A 90 -23.88 14.59 -35.03
N PRO A 91 -24.40 15.69 -34.46
CA PRO A 91 -25.79 15.77 -34.01
C PRO A 91 -26.81 15.78 -35.16
N TRP A 92 -26.37 16.11 -36.38
CA TRP A 92 -27.19 16.13 -37.59
C TRP A 92 -27.16 14.82 -38.38
N LEU A 93 -26.38 13.83 -37.96
CA LEU A 93 -26.33 12.51 -38.59
C LEU A 93 -27.09 11.48 -37.75
N THR A 94 -27.72 10.50 -38.39
CA THR A 94 -28.32 9.32 -37.74
C THR A 94 -27.26 8.41 -37.12
N VAL A 95 -27.68 7.39 -36.34
CA VAL A 95 -26.77 6.33 -35.84
C VAL A 95 -26.00 5.69 -36.99
N ARG A 96 -26.72 5.30 -38.05
CA ARG A 96 -26.14 4.67 -39.24
C ARG A 96 -25.13 5.57 -39.92
N GLU A 97 -25.47 6.84 -40.13
CA GLU A 97 -24.58 7.82 -40.77
C GLU A 97 -23.36 8.16 -39.90
N ASN A 98 -23.49 8.21 -38.58
CA ASN A 98 -22.35 8.41 -37.68
C ASN A 98 -21.34 7.27 -37.81
N ILE A 99 -21.80 6.02 -37.90
CA ILE A 99 -20.92 4.85 -38.08
C ILE A 99 -20.36 4.82 -39.51
N ALA A 100 -21.21 5.10 -40.51
CA ALA A 100 -20.81 5.15 -41.90
C ALA A 100 -19.70 6.17 -42.15
N LEU A 101 -19.70 7.32 -41.48
CA LEU A 101 -18.66 8.35 -41.62
C LEU A 101 -17.23 7.77 -41.55
N ALA A 102 -16.93 6.96 -40.54
CA ALA A 102 -15.60 6.39 -40.38
C ALA A 102 -15.27 5.36 -41.47
N VAL A 103 -16.26 4.53 -41.83
CA VAL A 103 -16.14 3.51 -42.89
C VAL A 103 -15.94 4.17 -44.26
N ASP A 104 -16.66 5.24 -44.52
CA ASP A 104 -16.75 5.89 -45.82
C ASP A 104 -15.48 6.66 -46.17
N GLU A 105 -14.87 7.31 -45.17
CA GLU A 105 -13.61 8.02 -45.31
C GLU A 105 -12.41 7.06 -45.40
N VAL A 106 -12.33 6.07 -44.51
CA VAL A 106 -11.15 5.20 -44.39
C VAL A 106 -11.18 4.03 -45.38
N LEU A 107 -12.35 3.44 -45.61
CA LEU A 107 -12.54 2.28 -46.49
C LEU A 107 -13.11 2.68 -47.85
N SER A 108 -12.81 3.89 -48.32
CA SER A 108 -13.24 4.44 -49.61
C SER A 108 -12.86 3.57 -50.83
N HIS A 109 -11.86 2.71 -50.68
CA HIS A 109 -11.44 1.71 -51.67
C HIS A 109 -12.41 0.52 -51.81
N MET A 110 -13.30 0.27 -50.85
CA MET A 110 -14.27 -0.82 -50.88
C MET A 110 -15.58 -0.43 -51.59
N PRO A 111 -16.25 -1.38 -52.27
CA PRO A 111 -17.55 -1.13 -52.90
C PRO A 111 -18.63 -0.66 -51.90
N PRO A 112 -19.58 0.21 -52.30
CA PRO A 112 -20.65 0.69 -51.43
C PRO A 112 -21.50 -0.38 -50.75
N PRO A 113 -21.79 -1.56 -51.36
CA PRO A 113 -22.51 -2.65 -50.68
C PRO A 113 -21.72 -3.26 -49.51
N GLU A 114 -20.40 -3.42 -49.66
CA GLU A 114 -19.54 -3.99 -48.63
C GLU A 114 -19.40 -3.03 -47.44
N ARG A 115 -19.21 -1.74 -47.71
CA ARG A 115 -19.22 -0.68 -46.69
C ARG A 115 -20.52 -0.67 -45.89
N ARG A 116 -21.66 -0.74 -46.58
CA ARG A 116 -22.97 -0.85 -45.93
C ARG A 116 -23.07 -2.08 -45.04
N ALA A 117 -22.60 -3.24 -45.50
CA ALA A 117 -22.60 -4.46 -44.69
C ALA A 117 -21.75 -4.34 -43.42
N ILE A 118 -20.60 -3.64 -43.48
CA ILE A 118 -19.79 -3.33 -42.30
C ILE A 118 -20.59 -2.47 -41.31
N VAL A 119 -21.23 -1.40 -41.79
CA VAL A 119 -22.04 -0.50 -40.95
C VAL A 119 -23.18 -1.27 -40.28
N GLU A 120 -23.95 -2.08 -41.02
CA GLU A 120 -25.04 -2.89 -40.45
C GLU A 120 -24.51 -3.85 -39.38
N ARG A 121 -23.39 -4.54 -39.65
CA ARG A 121 -22.79 -5.48 -38.71
C ARG A 121 -22.39 -4.79 -37.40
N GLN A 122 -21.86 -3.58 -37.46
CA GLN A 122 -21.49 -2.83 -36.25
C GLN A 122 -22.72 -2.36 -35.47
N ILE A 123 -23.79 -1.95 -36.16
CA ILE A 123 -25.06 -1.58 -35.53
C ILE A 123 -25.68 -2.79 -34.80
N ASP A 124 -25.66 -3.95 -35.45
CA ASP A 124 -26.14 -5.22 -34.88
C ASP A 124 -25.30 -5.62 -33.65
N LEU A 125 -23.97 -5.49 -33.76
CA LEU A 125 -23.05 -5.81 -32.68
C LEU A 125 -23.38 -5.03 -31.40
N VAL A 126 -23.68 -3.74 -31.51
CA VAL A 126 -24.03 -2.90 -30.35
C VAL A 126 -25.54 -2.89 -30.03
N GLY A 127 -26.33 -3.76 -30.68
CA GLY A 127 -27.76 -3.93 -30.40
C GLY A 127 -28.63 -2.72 -30.72
N LEU A 128 -28.21 -1.87 -31.66
CA LEU A 128 -28.89 -0.59 -31.98
C LEU A 128 -29.76 -0.62 -33.25
N ARG A 129 -30.07 -1.80 -33.78
CA ARG A 129 -30.85 -1.93 -35.03
C ARG A 129 -32.19 -1.18 -35.00
N HIS A 130 -32.88 -1.19 -33.87
CA HIS A 130 -34.16 -0.50 -33.64
C HIS A 130 -34.06 1.03 -33.61
N ALA A 131 -32.84 1.59 -33.56
CA ALA A 131 -32.57 3.02 -33.47
C ALA A 131 -31.60 3.52 -34.56
N ALA A 132 -31.32 2.68 -35.57
CA ALA A 132 -30.30 2.94 -36.58
C ALA A 132 -30.53 4.24 -37.37
N ASP A 133 -31.79 4.62 -37.59
CA ASP A 133 -32.14 5.80 -38.38
C ASP A 133 -32.55 7.01 -37.50
N LYS A 134 -32.28 6.96 -36.19
CA LYS A 134 -32.54 8.06 -35.25
C LYS A 134 -31.31 8.98 -35.13
N PRO A 135 -31.49 10.31 -35.01
CA PRO A 135 -30.41 11.24 -34.69
C PRO A 135 -30.01 11.17 -33.20
N PRO A 136 -28.78 11.58 -32.82
CA PRO A 136 -28.30 11.56 -31.44
C PRO A 136 -29.22 12.25 -30.43
N SER A 137 -29.94 13.30 -30.81
CA SER A 137 -30.89 14.00 -29.92
C SER A 137 -32.01 13.09 -29.40
N GLN A 138 -32.33 12.00 -30.10
CA GLN A 138 -33.37 11.03 -29.75
C GLN A 138 -32.82 9.76 -29.06
N LEU A 139 -31.52 9.74 -28.75
CA LEU A 139 -30.85 8.59 -28.13
C LEU A 139 -30.59 8.85 -26.64
N SER A 140 -30.71 7.80 -25.83
CA SER A 140 -30.21 7.84 -24.44
C SER A 140 -28.69 8.00 -24.42
N GLY A 141 -28.12 8.44 -23.29
CA GLY A 141 -26.66 8.54 -23.12
C GLY A 141 -25.95 7.21 -23.45
N GLY A 142 -26.52 6.10 -22.99
CA GLY A 142 -25.95 4.78 -23.29
C GLY A 142 -26.08 4.33 -24.73
N MET A 143 -27.14 4.72 -25.43
CA MET A 143 -27.23 4.50 -26.88
C MET A 143 -26.16 5.31 -27.61
N LYS A 144 -25.96 6.59 -27.25
CA LYS A 144 -24.90 7.43 -27.85
C LYS A 144 -23.51 6.83 -27.66
N GLN A 145 -23.21 6.34 -26.46
CA GLN A 145 -21.95 5.66 -26.16
C GLN A 145 -21.72 4.43 -27.06
N ARG A 146 -22.74 3.60 -27.22
CA ARG A 146 -22.70 2.43 -28.10
C ARG A 146 -22.45 2.79 -29.56
N VAL A 147 -23.04 3.89 -30.06
CA VAL A 147 -22.75 4.40 -31.41
C VAL A 147 -21.29 4.84 -31.54
N ALA A 148 -20.75 5.53 -30.54
CA ALA A 148 -19.36 6.00 -30.55
C ALA A 148 -18.37 4.83 -30.60
N ILE A 149 -18.62 3.78 -29.83
CA ILE A 149 -17.82 2.54 -29.83
C ILE A 149 -17.96 1.79 -31.16
N ALA A 150 -19.18 1.61 -31.69
CA ALA A 150 -19.42 0.98 -32.98
C ALA A 150 -18.69 1.71 -34.12
N ARG A 151 -18.77 3.05 -34.14
CA ARG A 151 -18.05 3.91 -35.09
C ARG A 151 -16.53 3.72 -34.98
N ALA A 152 -16.01 3.62 -33.75
CA ALA A 152 -14.58 3.44 -33.54
C ALA A 152 -14.07 2.08 -34.03
N LEU A 153 -14.87 1.02 -33.84
CA LEU A 153 -14.51 -0.34 -34.19
C LEU A 153 -14.77 -0.69 -35.65
N ALA A 154 -15.61 0.08 -36.35
CA ALA A 154 -16.00 -0.18 -37.73
C ALA A 154 -14.82 -0.29 -38.70
N ILE A 155 -13.74 0.46 -38.45
CA ILE A 155 -12.54 0.50 -39.29
C ILE A 155 -11.41 -0.43 -38.82
N ARG A 156 -11.61 -1.19 -37.74
CA ARG A 156 -10.58 -2.06 -37.10
C ARG A 156 -9.23 -1.33 -36.92
N PRO A 157 -9.17 -0.30 -36.05
CA PRO A 157 -7.96 0.47 -35.83
C PRO A 157 -6.84 -0.41 -35.26
N LYS A 158 -5.57 0.01 -35.41
CA LYS A 158 -4.46 -0.69 -34.77
C LYS A 158 -4.42 -0.44 -33.25
N LEU A 159 -4.86 0.74 -32.83
CA LEU A 159 -4.92 1.18 -31.44
C LEU A 159 -6.30 1.78 -31.11
N LEU A 160 -6.95 1.25 -30.07
CA LEU A 160 -8.21 1.75 -29.55
C LEU A 160 -7.95 2.56 -28.27
N LEU A 161 -8.40 3.81 -28.25
CA LEU A 161 -8.24 4.72 -27.11
C LEU A 161 -9.62 5.04 -26.54
N LEU A 162 -9.86 4.72 -25.28
CA LEU A 162 -11.17 4.82 -24.64
C LEU A 162 -11.09 5.78 -23.45
N ASP A 163 -11.79 6.92 -23.50
CA ASP A 163 -11.82 7.88 -22.39
C ASP A 163 -13.15 7.78 -21.63
N GLU A 164 -13.13 7.12 -20.48
CA GLU A 164 -14.29 6.79 -19.63
C GLU A 164 -15.49 6.18 -20.40
N PRO A 165 -15.28 5.07 -21.13
CA PRO A 165 -16.26 4.55 -22.08
C PRO A 165 -17.56 4.02 -21.45
N PHE A 166 -17.62 3.88 -20.13
CA PHE A 166 -18.74 3.27 -19.40
C PHE A 166 -19.41 4.21 -18.38
N GLY A 167 -18.87 5.41 -18.16
CA GLY A 167 -19.27 6.28 -17.05
C GLY A 167 -20.74 6.74 -17.08
N ALA A 168 -21.33 6.82 -18.27
CA ALA A 168 -22.71 7.26 -18.48
C ALA A 168 -23.76 6.13 -18.56
N LEU A 169 -23.38 4.89 -18.21
CA LEU A 169 -24.23 3.70 -18.34
C LEU A 169 -24.77 3.22 -16.98
N ASP A 170 -26.02 2.75 -17.00
CA ASP A 170 -26.60 1.95 -15.91
C ASP A 170 -25.91 0.59 -15.78
N ALA A 171 -26.06 -0.06 -14.62
CA ALA A 171 -25.31 -1.27 -14.26
C ALA A 171 -25.50 -2.45 -15.24
N LEU A 172 -26.73 -2.66 -15.75
CA LEU A 172 -27.02 -3.77 -16.66
C LEU A 172 -26.46 -3.49 -18.06
N THR A 173 -26.70 -2.28 -18.57
CA THR A 173 -26.18 -1.88 -19.89
C THR A 173 -24.65 -1.86 -19.91
N ARG A 174 -24.04 -1.45 -18.81
CA ARG A 174 -22.58 -1.45 -18.62
C ARG A 174 -22.00 -2.85 -18.75
N GLY A 175 -22.55 -3.83 -18.02
CA GLY A 175 -22.06 -5.22 -18.07
C GLY A 175 -22.09 -5.82 -19.47
N ASN A 176 -23.21 -5.67 -20.17
CA ASN A 176 -23.35 -6.18 -21.54
C ASN A 176 -22.33 -5.55 -22.50
N LEU A 177 -22.08 -4.24 -22.37
CA LEU A 177 -21.14 -3.54 -23.25
C LEU A 177 -19.68 -3.91 -22.96
N GLN A 178 -19.34 -4.12 -21.70
CA GLN A 178 -18.01 -4.60 -21.30
C GLN A 178 -17.71 -5.98 -21.90
N GLU A 179 -18.67 -6.90 -21.82
CA GLU A 179 -18.55 -8.23 -22.45
C GLU A 179 -18.37 -8.15 -23.97
N GLN A 180 -19.13 -7.28 -24.63
CA GLN A 180 -18.99 -7.04 -26.07
C GLN A 180 -17.60 -6.47 -26.42
N LEU A 181 -17.13 -5.48 -25.67
CA LEU A 181 -15.83 -4.86 -25.91
C LEU A 181 -14.69 -5.87 -25.71
N MET A 182 -14.75 -6.70 -24.66
CA MET A 182 -13.81 -7.81 -24.45
C MET A 182 -13.78 -8.75 -25.64
N LYS A 183 -14.95 -9.22 -26.07
CA LYS A 183 -15.07 -10.15 -27.19
C LYS A 183 -14.46 -9.59 -28.48
N ILE A 184 -14.68 -8.31 -28.76
CA ILE A 184 -14.12 -7.66 -29.96
C ILE A 184 -12.60 -7.52 -29.86
N CYS A 185 -12.10 -7.09 -28.69
CA CYS A 185 -10.67 -6.91 -28.47
C CYS A 185 -9.93 -8.24 -28.62
N GLU A 186 -10.53 -9.32 -28.11
CA GLU A 186 -10.01 -10.68 -28.21
C GLU A 186 -10.07 -11.24 -29.64
N GLU A 187 -11.20 -11.11 -30.33
CA GLU A 187 -11.36 -11.57 -31.72
C GLU A 187 -10.45 -10.82 -32.71
N SER A 188 -10.19 -9.53 -32.45
CA SER A 188 -9.44 -8.65 -33.36
C SER A 188 -7.98 -8.46 -32.96
N ASN A 189 -7.56 -9.01 -31.81
CA ASN A 189 -6.27 -8.78 -31.16
C ASN A 189 -5.85 -7.30 -31.15
N VAL A 190 -6.82 -6.43 -30.85
CA VAL A 190 -6.61 -4.97 -30.91
C VAL A 190 -5.86 -4.52 -29.66
N THR A 191 -4.91 -3.58 -29.83
CA THR A 191 -4.27 -2.94 -28.68
C THR A 191 -5.20 -1.86 -28.15
N ALA A 192 -5.39 -1.76 -26.84
CA ALA A 192 -6.33 -0.81 -26.25
C ALA A 192 -5.73 -0.07 -25.03
N VAL A 193 -6.03 1.22 -24.93
CA VAL A 193 -5.76 2.06 -23.75
C VAL A 193 -7.07 2.64 -23.27
N MET A 194 -7.44 2.35 -22.03
CA MET A 194 -8.66 2.85 -21.43
C MET A 194 -8.36 3.79 -20.26
N VAL A 195 -9.08 4.89 -20.15
CA VAL A 195 -9.16 5.70 -18.93
C VAL A 195 -10.44 5.30 -18.21
N THR A 196 -10.34 4.93 -16.94
CA THR A 196 -11.50 4.67 -16.08
C THR A 196 -11.25 5.16 -14.66
N HIS A 197 -12.34 5.39 -13.93
CA HIS A 197 -12.34 5.64 -12.49
C HIS A 197 -12.86 4.44 -11.69
N ASP A 198 -13.32 3.38 -12.36
CA ASP A 198 -13.86 2.18 -11.73
C ASP A 198 -12.78 1.09 -11.67
N VAL A 199 -12.47 0.66 -10.45
CA VAL A 199 -11.43 -0.34 -10.17
C VAL A 199 -11.81 -1.71 -10.71
N ASP A 200 -13.09 -2.08 -10.60
CA ASP A 200 -13.58 -3.39 -11.01
C ASP A 200 -13.55 -3.50 -12.55
N GLU A 201 -13.77 -2.40 -13.27
CA GLU A 201 -13.62 -2.33 -14.73
C GLU A 201 -12.18 -2.54 -15.19
N ALA A 202 -11.23 -1.91 -14.50
CA ALA A 202 -9.82 -2.02 -14.85
C ALA A 202 -9.30 -3.45 -14.67
N LEU A 203 -9.69 -4.11 -13.57
CA LEU A 203 -9.34 -5.52 -13.32
C LEU A 203 -10.01 -6.47 -14.31
N LEU A 204 -11.25 -6.18 -14.71
CA LEU A 204 -11.96 -6.99 -15.70
C LEU A 204 -11.30 -6.91 -17.09
N LEU A 205 -10.90 -5.71 -17.54
CA LEU A 205 -10.53 -5.48 -18.94
C LEU A 205 -9.03 -5.50 -19.24
N SER A 206 -8.17 -5.20 -18.26
CA SER A 206 -6.77 -4.82 -18.53
C SER A 206 -5.78 -5.93 -18.23
N ASP A 207 -4.73 -6.05 -19.02
CA ASP A 207 -3.53 -6.84 -18.68
C ASP A 207 -2.66 -6.09 -17.67
N ARG A 208 -2.61 -4.76 -17.77
CA ARG A 208 -1.94 -3.90 -16.79
C ARG A 208 -2.78 -2.69 -16.43
N VAL A 209 -2.71 -2.31 -15.16
CA VAL A 209 -3.32 -1.10 -14.62
C VAL A 209 -2.21 -0.11 -14.30
N VAL A 210 -2.15 0.99 -15.04
CA VAL A 210 -1.20 2.10 -14.88
C VAL A 210 -1.84 3.15 -13.98
N MET A 211 -1.25 3.37 -12.81
CA MET A 211 -1.76 4.27 -11.79
C MET A 211 -0.96 5.57 -11.76
N LEU A 212 -1.63 6.70 -12.02
CA LEU A 212 -1.04 8.04 -12.07
C LEU A 212 -1.15 8.77 -10.73
N THR A 213 -0.07 9.43 -10.31
CA THR A 213 -0.07 10.29 -9.11
C THR A 213 -0.88 11.56 -9.32
N ASN A 214 -1.17 12.33 -8.27
CA ASN A 214 -1.81 13.64 -8.46
C ASN A 214 -0.90 14.63 -9.20
N GLY A 215 -1.51 15.52 -9.99
CA GLY A 215 -0.85 16.74 -10.47
C GLY A 215 -0.75 17.82 -9.38
N PRO A 216 0.07 18.88 -9.60
CA PRO A 216 0.99 19.07 -10.73
C PRO A 216 2.16 18.09 -10.73
N GLU A 217 2.86 17.98 -11.86
CA GLU A 217 3.96 17.04 -12.10
C GLU A 217 3.56 15.56 -11.90
N SER A 218 2.40 15.19 -12.43
CA SER A 218 1.91 13.81 -12.34
C SER A 218 2.87 12.85 -13.04
N LYS A 219 3.11 11.71 -12.40
CA LYS A 219 3.97 10.62 -12.88
C LYS A 219 3.21 9.30 -12.84
N ILE A 220 3.76 8.27 -13.48
CA ILE A 220 3.35 6.89 -13.21
C ILE A 220 3.85 6.54 -11.82
N GLY A 221 2.91 6.34 -10.88
CA GLY A 221 3.23 5.97 -9.51
C GLY A 221 3.45 4.47 -9.39
N GLN A 222 2.64 3.67 -10.07
CA GLN A 222 2.73 2.22 -10.07
C GLN A 222 2.10 1.63 -11.34
N ILE A 223 2.66 0.54 -11.84
CA ILE A 223 2.05 -0.30 -12.88
C ILE A 223 1.80 -1.66 -12.24
N MET A 224 0.55 -2.11 -12.22
CA MET A 224 0.16 -3.40 -11.66
C MET A 224 -0.22 -4.35 -12.79
N GLU A 225 0.38 -5.54 -12.82
CA GLU A 225 -0.02 -6.61 -13.74
C GLU A 225 -1.27 -7.30 -13.21
N VAL A 226 -2.19 -7.64 -14.13
CA VAL A 226 -3.41 -8.36 -13.81
C VAL A 226 -3.20 -9.82 -14.21
N ASP A 227 -2.86 -10.64 -13.22
CA ASP A 227 -2.53 -12.07 -13.34
C ASP A 227 -3.73 -12.98 -13.67
N ILE A 228 -4.90 -12.41 -13.96
CA ILE A 228 -6.10 -13.16 -14.32
C ILE A 228 -6.09 -13.43 -15.82
N PRO A 229 -6.15 -14.70 -16.28
CA PRO A 229 -6.07 -15.04 -17.69
C PRO A 229 -7.30 -14.56 -18.50
N ARG A 230 -7.09 -14.30 -19.79
CA ARG A 230 -8.16 -14.05 -20.77
C ARG A 230 -8.62 -15.36 -21.43
N PRO A 231 -9.89 -15.49 -21.86
CA PRO A 231 -11.00 -14.54 -21.72
C PRO A 231 -11.51 -14.44 -20.29
N ARG A 232 -11.91 -13.24 -19.88
CA ARG A 232 -12.41 -12.99 -18.52
C ARG A 232 -13.92 -12.89 -18.51
N LYS A 233 -14.53 -13.57 -17.53
CA LYS A 233 -15.94 -13.35 -17.18
C LYS A 233 -16.04 -12.72 -15.81
N ARG A 234 -17.02 -11.83 -15.65
CA ARG A 234 -17.18 -11.03 -14.43
C ARG A 234 -17.23 -11.85 -13.14
N LEU A 235 -18.02 -12.92 -13.11
CA LEU A 235 -18.14 -13.78 -11.93
C LEU A 235 -16.87 -14.58 -11.64
N GLU A 236 -16.15 -15.02 -12.68
CA GLU A 236 -14.89 -15.76 -12.53
C GLU A 236 -13.78 -14.84 -12.00
N VAL A 237 -13.75 -13.58 -12.46
CA VAL A 237 -12.80 -12.56 -11.99
C VAL A 237 -13.00 -12.25 -10.51
N VAL A 238 -14.25 -12.00 -10.07
CA VAL A 238 -14.53 -11.66 -8.66
C VAL A 238 -14.18 -12.81 -7.70
N ASN A 239 -14.32 -14.05 -8.17
CA ASN A 239 -13.99 -15.25 -7.39
C ASN A 239 -12.51 -15.66 -7.49
N HIS A 240 -11.70 -14.96 -8.29
CA HIS A 240 -10.29 -15.28 -8.44
C HIS A 240 -9.53 -14.92 -7.15
N PRO A 241 -8.63 -15.78 -6.63
CA PRO A 241 -7.91 -15.52 -5.38
C PRO A 241 -7.19 -14.17 -5.34
N SER A 242 -6.54 -13.78 -6.45
CA SER A 242 -5.81 -12.51 -6.56
C SER A 242 -6.70 -11.25 -6.63
N TYR A 243 -8.02 -11.39 -6.88
CA TYR A 243 -8.90 -10.25 -7.16
C TYR A 243 -8.95 -9.22 -6.04
N TYR A 244 -9.23 -9.67 -4.82
CA TYR A 244 -9.38 -8.75 -3.67
C TYR A 244 -8.05 -8.10 -3.29
N SER A 245 -6.93 -8.81 -3.48
CA SER A 245 -5.59 -8.26 -3.26
C SER A 245 -5.31 -7.11 -4.24
N MET A 246 -5.43 -7.36 -5.55
CA MET A 246 -5.24 -6.33 -6.59
C MET A 246 -6.20 -5.16 -6.45
N ARG A 247 -7.47 -5.43 -6.16
CA ARG A 247 -8.49 -4.39 -5.92
C ARG A 247 -8.12 -3.52 -4.73
N SER A 248 -7.67 -4.12 -3.64
CA SER A 248 -7.24 -3.40 -2.44
C SER A 248 -6.04 -2.53 -2.72
N GLU A 249 -5.10 -3.00 -3.55
CA GLU A 249 -3.93 -2.21 -3.97
C GLU A 249 -4.31 -0.96 -4.78
N ILE A 250 -5.17 -1.10 -5.80
CA ILE A 250 -5.64 0.06 -6.58
C ILE A 250 -6.37 1.07 -5.67
N ILE A 251 -7.28 0.59 -4.82
CA ILE A 251 -8.03 1.45 -3.89
C ILE A 251 -7.08 2.16 -2.91
N TYR A 252 -6.09 1.43 -2.41
CA TYR A 252 -5.07 1.98 -1.53
C TYR A 252 -4.31 3.13 -2.21
N PHE A 253 -3.81 2.90 -3.43
CA PHE A 253 -3.11 3.93 -4.20
C PHE A 253 -3.98 5.19 -4.39
N LEU A 254 -5.24 5.02 -4.79
CA LEU A 254 -6.15 6.15 -4.99
C LEU A 254 -6.39 6.91 -3.68
N ASN A 255 -6.73 6.24 -2.60
CA ASN A 255 -6.96 6.90 -1.31
C ASN A 255 -5.71 7.63 -0.80
N GLN A 256 -4.54 7.03 -0.97
CA GLN A 256 -3.26 7.64 -0.64
C GLN A 256 -3.04 8.93 -1.45
N GLN A 257 -3.31 8.93 -2.76
CA GLN A 257 -3.27 10.14 -3.57
C GLN A 257 -4.27 11.20 -3.06
N LYS A 258 -5.53 10.83 -2.78
CA LYS A 258 -6.53 11.76 -2.24
C LYS A 258 -6.02 12.48 -0.98
N ARG A 259 -5.40 11.71 -0.10
CA ARG A 259 -4.83 12.18 1.17
C ARG A 259 -3.64 13.11 0.94
N ILE A 260 -2.69 12.73 0.08
CA ILE A 260 -1.54 13.58 -0.27
C ILE A 260 -2.02 14.94 -0.79
N LYS A 261 -3.07 14.98 -1.62
CA LYS A 261 -3.66 16.24 -2.10
C LYS A 261 -4.18 17.11 -0.96
N GLN A 262 -4.90 16.52 0.00
CA GLN A 262 -5.41 17.23 1.17
C GLN A 262 -4.29 17.73 2.09
N LEU A 263 -3.24 16.93 2.29
CA LEU A 263 -2.11 17.28 3.14
C LEU A 263 -1.20 18.33 2.50
N ARG A 264 -0.93 18.25 1.18
CA ARG A 264 -0.21 19.31 0.45
C ARG A 264 -0.92 20.65 0.54
N ALA A 265 -2.26 20.65 0.47
CA ALA A 265 -3.05 21.86 0.68
C ALA A 265 -2.95 22.43 2.11
N ARG A 266 -2.54 21.61 3.09
CA ARG A 266 -2.36 22.00 4.50
C ARG A 266 -0.92 22.28 4.89
N LYS A 267 0.08 22.02 4.02
CA LYS A 267 1.50 22.05 4.37
C LYS A 267 1.91 23.45 4.84
N LYS A 268 2.06 23.62 6.15
CA LYS A 268 2.60 24.83 6.79
C LYS A 268 4.13 24.76 6.81
N GLY A 269 4.80 25.90 6.64
CA GLY A 269 6.25 26.02 6.86
C GLY A 269 6.65 25.67 8.30
N ALA A 270 7.93 25.40 8.55
CA ALA A 270 8.42 25.17 9.90
C ALA A 270 8.24 26.44 10.76
N VAL A 271 7.69 26.27 11.96
CA VAL A 271 7.48 27.35 12.95
C VAL A 271 8.46 27.12 14.09
N ALA A 272 9.39 28.04 14.29
CA ALA A 272 10.34 27.99 15.41
C ALA A 272 9.81 28.79 16.60
N ARG A 273 9.74 28.17 17.79
CA ARG A 273 9.33 28.78 19.08
C ARG A 273 9.97 28.05 20.24
N HIS A 274 10.04 28.68 21.42
CA HIS A 274 10.53 28.07 22.66
C HIS A 274 11.94 27.47 22.58
N GLY A 275 12.79 27.97 21.69
CA GLY A 275 14.13 27.41 21.43
C GLY A 275 14.14 26.14 20.58
N LEU A 276 12.98 25.70 20.07
CA LEU A 276 12.84 24.58 19.15
C LEU A 276 12.82 25.07 17.71
N GLU A 277 13.47 24.32 16.83
CA GLU A 277 13.60 24.66 15.42
C GLU A 277 12.26 24.48 14.67
N LYS A 278 11.41 23.57 15.16
CA LYS A 278 10.09 23.29 14.62
C LYS A 278 9.12 22.85 15.73
N VAL A 279 7.98 23.52 15.89
CA VAL A 279 6.94 23.18 16.89
C VAL A 279 5.65 22.62 16.29
N ASN A 280 5.45 22.79 14.98
CA ASN A 280 4.30 22.29 14.24
C ASN A 280 4.64 20.96 13.58
N LEU A 281 4.17 19.85 14.16
CA LEU A 281 4.57 18.51 13.74
C LEU A 281 3.39 17.67 13.26
N GLU A 282 3.59 16.94 12.16
CA GLU A 282 2.64 15.92 11.69
C GLU A 282 3.18 14.52 12.05
N LEU A 283 2.49 13.81 12.96
CA LEU A 283 2.92 12.52 13.52
C LEU A 283 2.02 11.40 13.01
N GLY A 284 2.56 10.52 12.18
CA GLY A 284 1.83 9.37 11.64
C GLY A 284 1.64 8.26 12.66
N PHE A 285 0.48 7.60 12.66
CA PHE A 285 0.25 6.37 13.43
C PHE A 285 -0.75 5.44 12.75
N VAL A 286 -0.69 4.15 13.04
CA VAL A 286 -1.69 3.16 12.62
C VAL A 286 -2.55 2.79 13.84
N PRO A 287 -3.90 2.66 13.69
CA PRO A 287 -4.81 2.46 14.81
C PRO A 287 -4.67 1.06 15.42
N LEU A 288 -3.74 0.93 16.36
CA LEU A 288 -3.50 -0.22 17.24
C LEU A 288 -3.39 0.28 18.67
N THR A 289 -3.63 -0.58 19.66
CA THR A 289 -3.44 -0.22 21.07
C THR A 289 -2.04 0.36 21.34
N ALA A 290 -1.04 -0.07 20.57
CA ALA A 290 0.31 0.46 20.62
C ALA A 290 0.43 1.98 20.37
N CYS A 291 -0.57 2.66 19.77
CA CYS A 291 -0.55 4.11 19.58
C CYS A 291 -0.84 4.92 20.86
N ALA A 292 -1.10 4.25 21.99
CA ALA A 292 -1.42 4.88 23.27
C ALA A 292 -0.47 6.02 23.65
N PRO A 293 0.87 5.89 23.57
CA PRO A 293 1.77 6.99 23.95
C PRO A 293 1.56 8.25 23.10
N LEU A 294 1.20 8.13 21.82
CA LEU A 294 0.91 9.29 20.96
C LEU A 294 -0.40 9.98 21.36
N ALA A 295 -1.45 9.19 21.55
CA ALA A 295 -2.76 9.69 21.98
C ALA A 295 -2.66 10.38 23.33
N ILE A 296 -2.00 9.75 24.29
CA ILE A 296 -1.80 10.28 25.64
C ILE A 296 -0.91 11.54 25.63
N ALA A 297 0.17 11.56 24.85
CA ALA A 297 0.97 12.77 24.71
C ALA A 297 0.17 13.97 24.18
N LYS A 298 -0.81 13.72 23.32
CA LYS A 298 -1.70 14.75 22.79
C LYS A 298 -2.76 15.19 23.81
N GLU A 299 -3.53 14.23 24.34
CA GLU A 299 -4.69 14.52 25.21
C GLU A 299 -4.27 15.04 26.59
N LYS A 300 -3.16 14.55 27.14
CA LYS A 300 -2.64 15.01 28.44
C LYS A 300 -1.73 16.24 28.32
N GLY A 301 -1.51 16.73 27.09
CA GLY A 301 -0.71 17.94 26.85
C GLY A 301 0.80 17.78 27.01
N PHE A 302 1.35 16.55 27.04
CA PHE A 302 2.79 16.34 27.16
C PHE A 302 3.58 16.93 25.98
N PHE A 303 3.00 17.00 24.78
CA PHE A 303 3.65 17.72 23.68
C PHE A 303 3.82 19.21 23.99
N ALA A 304 2.75 19.89 24.40
CA ALA A 304 2.78 21.30 24.74
C ALA A 304 3.67 21.59 25.95
N HIS A 305 3.71 20.68 26.93
CA HIS A 305 4.63 20.76 28.08
C HIS A 305 6.10 20.88 27.64
N HIS A 306 6.48 20.21 26.55
CA HIS A 306 7.84 20.27 25.99
C HIS A 306 7.99 21.29 24.84
N GLY A 307 7.06 22.25 24.71
CA GLY A 307 7.12 23.35 23.72
C GLY A 307 6.64 23.00 22.31
N LEU A 308 6.06 21.81 22.11
CA LEU A 308 5.50 21.37 20.84
C LEU A 308 4.01 21.73 20.76
N ASP A 309 3.72 23.01 20.56
CA ASP A 309 2.36 23.56 20.64
C ASP A 309 1.42 23.08 19.54
N GLU A 310 1.95 22.72 18.37
CA GLU A 310 1.18 22.46 17.15
C GLU A 310 1.39 21.03 16.63
N VAL A 311 1.24 20.02 17.51
CA VAL A 311 1.30 18.60 17.11
C VAL A 311 -0.03 18.09 16.57
N SER A 312 -0.02 17.57 15.36
CA SER A 312 -1.14 16.90 14.67
C SER A 312 -0.87 15.40 14.60
N LEU A 313 -1.83 14.59 15.02
CA LEU A 313 -1.77 13.13 14.88
C LEU A 313 -2.49 12.71 13.60
N VAL A 314 -1.78 11.98 12.76
CA VAL A 314 -2.16 11.64 11.40
C VAL A 314 -2.42 10.12 11.32
N ARG A 315 -3.69 9.73 11.44
CA ARG A 315 -4.12 8.32 11.41
C ARG A 315 -3.94 7.70 10.01
N GLU A 316 -3.02 6.78 9.83
CA GLU A 316 -2.82 5.97 8.63
C GLU A 316 -3.60 4.66 8.68
N THR A 317 -3.97 4.13 7.51
CA THR A 317 -4.72 2.87 7.40
C THR A 317 -3.81 1.65 7.34
N SER A 318 -2.54 1.83 6.94
CA SER A 318 -1.54 0.79 6.81
C SER A 318 -0.14 1.33 7.08
N TRP A 319 0.82 0.43 7.32
CA TRP A 319 2.22 0.80 7.50
C TRP A 319 2.87 1.34 6.22
N ARG A 320 2.39 0.93 5.04
CA ARG A 320 2.79 1.54 3.75
C ARG A 320 2.48 3.03 3.74
N GLY A 321 1.35 3.45 4.33
CA GLY A 321 0.98 4.87 4.42
C GLY A 321 1.95 5.69 5.28
N ILE A 322 2.52 5.08 6.32
CA ILE A 322 3.56 5.69 7.16
C ILE A 322 4.86 5.86 6.38
N GLN A 323 5.29 4.81 5.67
CA GLN A 323 6.45 4.85 4.77
C GLN A 323 6.30 5.99 3.75
N ASP A 324 5.17 6.04 3.05
CA ASP A 324 4.92 7.03 2.01
C ASP A 324 4.86 8.45 2.58
N GLY A 325 4.40 8.58 3.83
CA GLY A 325 4.36 9.87 4.53
C GLY A 325 5.69 10.41 4.95
N LEU A 326 6.59 9.54 5.37
CA LEU A 326 7.97 9.92 5.62
C LEU A 326 8.68 10.22 4.30
N ALA A 327 8.58 9.35 3.31
CA ALA A 327 9.20 9.52 1.99
C ALA A 327 8.73 10.83 1.31
N GLY A 328 7.44 11.13 1.38
CA GLY A 328 6.84 12.36 0.84
C GLY A 328 7.09 13.62 1.68
N GLY A 329 7.68 13.48 2.88
CA GLY A 329 7.96 14.60 3.79
C GLY A 329 6.70 15.35 4.25
N TYR A 330 5.56 14.65 4.34
CA TYR A 330 4.33 15.19 4.93
C TYR A 330 4.09 14.66 6.35
N LEU A 331 4.79 13.61 6.75
CA LEU A 331 4.97 13.25 8.15
C LEU A 331 6.37 13.68 8.59
N ASP A 332 6.45 14.33 9.74
CA ASP A 332 7.72 14.70 10.39
C ASP A 332 8.28 13.50 11.18
N ALA A 333 7.38 12.78 11.83
CA ALA A 333 7.68 11.61 12.63
C ALA A 333 6.54 10.59 12.51
N ALA A 334 6.79 9.34 12.88
CA ALA A 334 5.73 8.34 12.95
C ALA A 334 6.02 7.24 13.96
N GLN A 335 4.93 6.68 14.51
CA GLN A 335 4.96 5.32 15.03
C GLN A 335 5.14 4.35 13.86
N MET A 336 6.07 3.41 13.99
CA MET A 336 6.28 2.36 12.99
C MET A 336 6.73 1.04 13.63
N PRO A 337 6.64 -0.09 12.91
CA PRO A 337 7.19 -1.36 13.38
C PRO A 337 8.71 -1.25 13.60
N ALA A 338 9.22 -1.93 14.62
CA ALA A 338 10.62 -1.79 15.04
C ALA A 338 11.67 -2.10 13.96
N GLY A 339 11.37 -2.98 12.99
CA GLY A 339 12.27 -3.29 11.88
C GLY A 339 12.24 -2.26 10.74
N MET A 340 11.19 -1.43 10.66
CA MET A 340 10.97 -0.51 9.54
C MET A 340 12.08 0.54 9.36
N PRO A 341 12.66 1.18 10.41
CA PRO A 341 13.76 2.12 10.23
C PRO A 341 14.97 1.52 9.50
N VAL A 342 15.33 0.28 9.88
CA VAL A 342 16.43 -0.46 9.23
C VAL A 342 16.04 -0.81 7.81
N TRP A 343 14.85 -1.40 7.61
CA TRP A 343 14.37 -1.83 6.30
C TRP A 343 14.32 -0.70 5.27
N LEU A 344 13.80 0.47 5.64
CA LEU A 344 13.77 1.66 4.78
C LEU A 344 15.19 2.13 4.44
N THR A 345 16.09 2.14 5.42
CA THR A 345 17.49 2.54 5.23
C THR A 345 18.23 1.58 4.29
N LEU A 346 17.92 0.28 4.35
CA LEU A 346 18.49 -0.75 3.48
C LEU A 346 17.90 -0.79 2.06
N GLY A 347 16.89 0.03 1.78
CA GLY A 347 16.27 0.09 0.47
C GLY A 347 15.19 -0.96 0.23
N GLY A 348 14.46 -1.35 1.27
CA GLY A 348 13.36 -2.30 1.15
C GLY A 348 12.21 -1.86 0.21
N VAL A 349 12.17 -0.58 -0.18
CA VAL A 349 11.22 -0.04 -1.16
C VAL A 349 11.87 0.02 -2.53
N ASP A 350 11.69 -1.01 -3.36
CA ASP A 350 12.21 -1.08 -4.73
C ASP A 350 13.71 -0.77 -4.85
N GLY A 351 14.51 -1.15 -3.84
CA GLY A 351 15.95 -0.87 -3.78
C GLY A 351 16.32 0.58 -3.42
N ARG A 352 15.35 1.45 -3.13
CA ARG A 352 15.57 2.88 -2.83
C ARG A 352 15.75 3.10 -1.33
N SER A 353 16.96 3.48 -0.93
CA SER A 353 17.26 3.83 0.46
C SER A 353 16.52 5.11 0.90
N LEU A 354 15.80 5.02 2.01
CA LEU A 354 15.26 6.15 2.76
C LEU A 354 15.84 6.11 4.19
N PRO A 355 16.87 6.91 4.49
CA PRO A 355 17.47 6.94 5.82
C PRO A 355 16.47 7.39 6.90
N VAL A 356 16.15 6.47 7.81
CA VAL A 356 15.25 6.70 8.94
C VAL A 356 15.95 6.33 10.23
N VAL A 357 15.78 7.15 11.25
CA VAL A 357 16.38 6.97 12.57
C VAL A 357 15.32 6.81 13.64
N SER A 358 15.65 6.05 14.68
CA SER A 358 14.81 5.84 15.84
C SER A 358 15.56 6.18 17.13
N ALA A 359 14.94 7.03 17.94
CA ALA A 359 15.43 7.44 19.25
C ALA A 359 14.60 6.86 20.40
N LEU A 360 13.48 6.18 20.14
CA LEU A 360 12.58 5.73 21.20
C LEU A 360 11.83 4.46 20.78
N THR A 361 11.89 3.42 21.63
CA THR A 361 10.96 2.30 21.58
C THR A 361 9.70 2.71 22.33
N LEU A 362 8.57 2.80 21.62
CA LEU A 362 7.29 3.24 22.16
C LEU A 362 6.61 2.13 22.96
N THR A 363 6.67 0.91 22.44
CA THR A 363 6.04 -0.27 23.05
C THR A 363 6.89 -1.51 22.83
N ARG A 364 6.81 -2.43 23.79
CA ARG A 364 7.26 -3.82 23.65
C ARG A 364 6.05 -4.76 23.68
N ASN A 365 6.19 -5.94 23.11
CA ASN A 365 5.15 -6.98 23.03
C ASN A 365 3.84 -6.48 22.38
N GLY A 366 2.76 -7.24 22.60
CA GLY A 366 1.39 -6.94 22.22
C GLY A 366 0.95 -7.42 20.84
N ASN A 367 1.57 -8.50 20.36
CA ASN A 367 1.24 -9.20 19.12
C ASN A 367 0.90 -10.67 19.43
N ALA A 368 0.00 -11.22 18.63
CA ALA A 368 -0.36 -12.63 18.74
C ALA A 368 -0.56 -13.25 17.36
N ILE A 369 -0.49 -14.59 17.32
CA ILE A 369 -0.84 -15.41 16.17
C ILE A 369 -2.24 -15.97 16.42
N THR A 370 -3.19 -15.59 15.58
CA THR A 370 -4.60 -15.98 15.69
C THR A 370 -4.99 -16.81 14.47
N LEU A 371 -5.66 -17.94 14.68
CA LEU A 371 -6.21 -18.79 13.62
C LEU A 371 -7.72 -18.68 13.57
N ASP A 372 -8.30 -19.01 12.40
CA ASP A 372 -9.74 -19.17 12.25
C ASP A 372 -10.26 -20.25 13.21
N LYS A 373 -11.46 -20.04 13.76
CA LYS A 373 -12.09 -20.95 14.72
C LYS A 373 -12.24 -22.37 14.17
N ARG A 374 -12.37 -22.57 12.87
CA ARG A 374 -12.45 -23.92 12.28
C ARG A 374 -11.24 -24.80 12.62
N PHE A 375 -10.06 -24.22 12.82
CA PHE A 375 -8.86 -24.97 13.22
C PHE A 375 -8.94 -25.41 14.68
N TYR A 376 -9.53 -24.58 15.55
CA TYR A 376 -9.84 -24.96 16.92
C TYR A 376 -10.77 -26.18 16.95
N ASP A 377 -11.84 -26.14 16.16
CA ASP A 377 -12.82 -27.23 16.07
C ASP A 377 -12.23 -28.53 15.49
N GLN A 378 -11.12 -28.43 14.74
CA GLN A 378 -10.34 -29.56 14.22
C GLN A 378 -9.28 -30.09 15.21
N GLY A 379 -9.13 -29.48 16.38
CA GLY A 379 -8.17 -29.91 17.39
C GLY A 379 -6.75 -29.36 17.21
N ILE A 380 -6.59 -28.26 16.48
CA ILE A 380 -5.28 -27.63 16.26
C ILE A 380 -5.00 -26.66 17.40
N PHE A 381 -4.06 -26.97 18.29
CA PHE A 381 -3.82 -26.16 19.50
C PHE A 381 -2.36 -25.69 19.65
N THR A 382 -1.47 -26.37 18.95
CA THR A 382 -0.03 -26.15 19.01
C THR A 382 0.57 -26.01 17.61
N LEU A 383 1.78 -25.47 17.55
CA LEU A 383 2.59 -25.43 16.33
C LEU A 383 2.79 -26.84 15.72
N LYS A 384 2.89 -27.87 16.57
CA LYS A 384 3.03 -29.25 16.13
C LYS A 384 1.75 -29.75 15.44
N ASP A 385 0.58 -29.40 15.98
CA ASP A 385 -0.71 -29.77 15.37
C ASP A 385 -0.88 -29.06 14.02
N LEU A 386 -0.51 -27.77 13.95
CA LEU A 386 -0.52 -27.02 12.70
C LEU A 386 0.38 -27.68 11.64
N LYS A 387 1.60 -28.07 12.01
CA LYS A 387 2.50 -28.81 11.10
C LYS A 387 1.86 -30.11 10.60
N HIS A 388 1.26 -30.89 11.51
CA HIS A 388 0.59 -32.14 11.13
C HIS A 388 -0.55 -31.91 10.15
N LEU A 389 -1.33 -30.84 10.33
CA LEU A 389 -2.39 -30.47 9.41
C LEU A 389 -1.83 -30.15 8.02
N LEU A 390 -0.82 -29.28 7.92
CA LEU A 390 -0.22 -28.90 6.63
C LEU A 390 0.31 -30.12 5.86
N LEU A 391 0.90 -31.10 6.56
CA LEU A 391 1.35 -32.35 5.96
C LEU A 391 0.20 -33.24 5.45
N GLN A 392 -0.99 -33.12 6.03
CA GLN A 392 -2.19 -33.85 5.62
C GLN A 392 -2.96 -33.14 4.50
N THR A 393 -2.72 -31.85 4.29
CA THR A 393 -3.41 -31.02 3.29
C THR A 393 -2.44 -30.42 2.24
N PRO A 394 -1.58 -31.21 1.58
CA PRO A 394 -0.53 -30.68 0.69
C PRO A 394 -1.07 -29.94 -0.55
N ASN A 395 -2.33 -30.17 -0.92
CA ASN A 395 -3.00 -29.50 -2.05
C ASN A 395 -3.78 -28.24 -1.62
N THR A 396 -3.84 -27.95 -0.31
CA THR A 396 -4.52 -26.78 0.23
C THR A 396 -3.45 -25.75 0.60
N ARG A 397 -3.47 -24.60 -0.07
CA ARG A 397 -2.60 -23.49 0.30
C ARG A 397 -3.21 -22.72 1.46
N HIS A 398 -2.58 -22.81 2.63
CA HIS A 398 -3.03 -22.11 3.82
C HIS A 398 -2.45 -20.70 3.87
N THR A 399 -3.31 -19.68 4.02
CA THR A 399 -2.91 -18.26 3.92
C THR A 399 -2.95 -17.56 5.26
N PHE A 400 -1.89 -16.83 5.63
CA PHE A 400 -1.80 -16.07 6.87
C PHE A 400 -1.58 -14.57 6.59
N GLY A 401 -2.37 -13.73 7.25
CA GLY A 401 -2.21 -12.28 7.20
C GLY A 401 -1.04 -11.78 8.06
N MET A 402 -0.21 -10.92 7.50
CA MET A 402 0.76 -10.09 8.24
C MET A 402 0.64 -8.63 7.79
N VAL A 403 1.24 -7.68 8.50
CA VAL A 403 0.95 -6.25 8.27
C VAL A 403 1.99 -5.49 7.46
N HIS A 404 3.24 -5.98 7.45
CA HIS A 404 4.38 -5.39 6.75
C HIS A 404 5.60 -6.35 6.83
N PRO A 405 6.45 -6.47 5.78
CA PRO A 405 7.65 -7.31 5.78
C PRO A 405 8.57 -7.07 7.01
N ALA A 406 8.91 -5.82 7.25
CA ALA A 406 9.75 -5.41 8.38
C ALA A 406 9.05 -5.37 9.76
N SER A 407 7.81 -5.86 9.88
CA SER A 407 7.11 -5.84 11.17
C SER A 407 7.50 -7.03 12.03
N MET A 408 7.53 -6.83 13.35
CA MET A 408 7.67 -7.97 14.28
C MET A 408 6.56 -9.00 14.14
N HIS A 409 5.41 -8.61 13.59
CA HIS A 409 4.31 -9.53 13.34
C HIS A 409 4.75 -10.58 12.31
N ASN A 410 5.38 -10.14 11.22
CA ASN A 410 5.95 -11.02 10.21
C ASN A 410 7.19 -11.77 10.74
N LEU A 411 8.13 -11.05 11.36
CA LEU A 411 9.39 -11.67 11.81
C LEU A 411 9.16 -12.74 12.87
N LEU A 412 8.25 -12.51 13.83
CA LEU A 412 7.90 -13.52 14.85
C LEU A 412 7.06 -14.65 14.28
N LEU A 413 6.10 -14.37 13.38
CA LEU A 413 5.31 -15.41 12.71
C LEU A 413 6.22 -16.36 11.91
N ARG A 414 7.10 -15.81 11.08
CA ARG A 414 8.08 -16.59 10.30
C ARG A 414 9.02 -17.37 11.22
N TYR A 415 9.48 -16.75 12.32
CA TYR A 415 10.33 -17.45 13.28
C TYR A 415 9.59 -18.62 13.95
N TRP A 416 8.35 -18.41 14.38
CA TRP A 416 7.52 -19.43 15.01
C TRP A 416 7.24 -20.60 14.06
N LEU A 417 6.83 -20.33 12.81
CA LEU A 417 6.63 -21.36 11.78
C LEU A 417 7.92 -22.15 11.51
N ALA A 418 9.02 -21.44 11.26
CA ALA A 418 10.31 -22.05 10.93
C ALA A 418 10.88 -22.89 12.08
N ALA A 419 10.69 -22.48 13.34
CA ALA A 419 11.07 -23.28 14.51
C ALA A 419 10.24 -24.57 14.62
N GLY A 420 9.03 -24.59 14.06
CA GLY A 420 8.23 -25.80 13.88
C GLY A 420 8.66 -26.64 12.67
N GLY A 421 9.63 -26.16 11.88
CA GLY A 421 10.02 -26.74 10.59
C GLY A 421 8.90 -26.66 9.55
N ILE A 422 8.16 -25.54 9.56
CA ILE A 422 7.24 -25.12 8.50
C ILE A 422 7.94 -23.96 7.75
N ASP A 423 8.13 -24.10 6.45
CA ASP A 423 8.70 -23.04 5.62
C ASP A 423 7.64 -21.96 5.32
N PRO A 424 7.82 -20.72 5.77
CA PRO A 424 6.82 -19.67 5.63
C PRO A 424 6.60 -19.20 4.18
N ASP A 425 7.49 -19.53 3.24
CA ASP A 425 7.38 -19.15 1.83
C ASP A 425 7.03 -20.32 0.90
N GLN A 426 7.12 -21.57 1.38
CA GLN A 426 6.77 -22.77 0.61
C GLN A 426 5.54 -23.51 1.16
N ASP A 427 5.45 -23.72 2.47
CA ASP A 427 4.40 -24.55 3.09
C ASP A 427 3.10 -23.76 3.36
N VAL A 428 3.19 -22.44 3.40
CA VAL A 428 2.07 -21.51 3.60
C VAL A 428 2.19 -20.30 2.68
N GLN A 429 1.16 -19.46 2.65
CA GLN A 429 1.18 -18.16 1.99
C GLN A 429 1.09 -17.05 3.02
N LEU A 430 1.96 -16.04 2.93
CA LEU A 430 1.90 -14.86 3.79
C LEU A 430 1.48 -13.62 2.99
N ASP A 431 0.31 -13.06 3.33
CA ASP A 431 -0.26 -11.90 2.63
C ASP A 431 -0.16 -10.64 3.50
N THR A 432 0.23 -9.52 2.89
CA THR A 432 0.28 -8.23 3.58
C THR A 432 -1.11 -7.58 3.61
N ILE A 433 -1.74 -7.55 4.78
CA ILE A 433 -3.10 -7.05 4.99
C ILE A 433 -3.07 -5.91 6.04
N PRO A 434 -3.77 -4.78 5.79
CA PRO A 434 -3.93 -3.74 6.80
C PRO A 434 -4.57 -4.28 8.09
N PRO A 435 -4.10 -3.89 9.29
CA PRO A 435 -4.60 -4.44 10.56
C PRO A 435 -6.14 -4.43 10.71
N ALA A 436 -6.77 -3.32 10.33
CA ALA A 436 -8.23 -3.15 10.44
C ALA A 436 -9.04 -4.06 9.50
N GLN A 437 -8.40 -4.69 8.52
CA GLN A 437 -9.04 -5.61 7.58
C GLN A 437 -8.81 -7.09 7.95
N MET A 438 -7.99 -7.40 8.96
CA MET A 438 -7.65 -8.78 9.33
C MET A 438 -8.89 -9.60 9.66
N ILE A 439 -9.76 -9.08 10.52
CA ILE A 439 -10.97 -9.79 10.98
C ILE A 439 -11.92 -10.05 9.83
N ALA A 440 -12.16 -9.06 8.96
CA ALA A 440 -13.06 -9.21 7.82
C ALA A 440 -12.52 -10.25 6.82
N ASN A 441 -11.21 -10.31 6.60
CA ASN A 441 -10.60 -11.33 5.74
C ASN A 441 -10.67 -12.74 6.37
N LEU A 442 -10.50 -12.86 7.69
CA LEU A 442 -10.67 -14.11 8.40
C LEU A 442 -12.12 -14.62 8.29
N GLN A 443 -13.10 -13.76 8.60
CA GLN A 443 -14.53 -14.09 8.48
C GLN A 443 -14.95 -14.49 7.06
N ALA A 444 -14.36 -13.86 6.04
CA ALA A 444 -14.64 -14.17 4.64
C ALA A 444 -13.97 -15.47 4.17
N GLY A 445 -13.07 -16.05 4.96
CA GLY A 445 -12.27 -17.22 4.57
C GLY A 445 -11.17 -16.90 3.54
N ASN A 446 -10.80 -15.62 3.39
CA ASN A 446 -9.70 -15.20 2.51
C ASN A 446 -8.33 -15.54 3.13
N ILE A 447 -8.27 -15.62 4.46
CA ILE A 447 -7.10 -16.05 5.22
C ILE A 447 -7.53 -17.07 6.28
N ASP A 448 -6.59 -17.89 6.70
CA ASP A 448 -6.75 -18.97 7.67
C ASP A 448 -6.27 -18.59 9.06
N GLY A 449 -5.45 -17.54 9.13
CA GLY A 449 -4.96 -16.95 10.36
C GLY A 449 -4.24 -15.65 10.08
N PHE A 450 -3.74 -15.00 11.12
CA PHE A 450 -2.92 -13.80 10.99
C PHE A 450 -1.99 -13.61 12.19
N CYS A 451 -0.97 -12.78 12.03
CA CYS A 451 -0.24 -12.20 13.14
C CYS A 451 -0.42 -10.68 13.16
N VAL A 452 -1.00 -10.16 14.24
CA VAL A 452 -1.27 -8.73 14.39
C VAL A 452 -1.15 -8.27 15.83
N GLY A 453 -0.99 -6.96 16.01
CA GLY A 453 -1.03 -6.33 17.32
C GLY A 453 -2.47 -6.09 17.80
N GLU A 454 -2.63 -5.89 19.10
CA GLU A 454 -3.93 -5.56 19.72
C GLU A 454 -4.57 -4.29 19.12
N PRO A 455 -5.91 -4.19 19.05
CA PRO A 455 -6.93 -5.02 19.71
C PRO A 455 -7.52 -6.17 18.85
N TRP A 456 -6.97 -6.44 17.66
CA TRP A 456 -7.65 -7.28 16.68
C TRP A 456 -7.71 -8.77 17.09
N ASN A 457 -6.72 -9.26 17.84
CA ASN A 457 -6.71 -10.65 18.31
C ASN A 457 -7.82 -10.89 19.33
N VAL A 458 -7.96 -9.99 20.33
CA VAL A 458 -9.04 -10.06 21.32
C VAL A 458 -10.40 -9.95 20.67
N ARG A 459 -10.55 -9.04 19.71
CA ARG A 459 -11.81 -8.90 18.99
C ARG A 459 -12.19 -10.18 18.24
N ALA A 460 -11.24 -10.82 17.56
CA ALA A 460 -11.48 -12.10 16.90
C ALA A 460 -11.91 -13.21 17.89
N ALA A 461 -11.32 -13.24 19.08
CA ALA A 461 -11.68 -14.18 20.14
C ALA A 461 -13.07 -13.90 20.74
N VAL A 462 -13.36 -12.64 21.12
CA VAL A 462 -14.64 -12.22 21.70
C VAL A 462 -15.81 -12.42 20.74
N GLU A 463 -15.61 -12.13 19.45
CA GLU A 463 -16.62 -12.36 18.42
C GLU A 463 -16.74 -13.84 17.99
N GLY A 464 -15.90 -14.73 18.52
CA GLY A 464 -15.93 -16.17 18.23
C GLY A 464 -15.54 -16.52 16.78
N ILE A 465 -14.74 -15.67 16.13
CA ILE A 465 -14.28 -15.81 14.75
C ILE A 465 -12.97 -16.60 14.70
N GLY A 466 -12.09 -16.34 15.65
CA GLY A 466 -10.76 -16.96 15.73
C GLY A 466 -10.29 -17.13 17.15
N TYR A 467 -9.15 -17.78 17.31
CA TYR A 467 -8.52 -18.01 18.61
C TYR A 467 -7.01 -17.84 18.51
N THR A 468 -6.39 -17.41 19.61
CA THR A 468 -4.94 -17.21 19.68
C THR A 468 -4.22 -18.55 19.89
N ILE A 469 -3.40 -18.94 18.92
CA ILE A 469 -2.57 -20.16 19.00
C ILE A 469 -1.21 -19.91 19.63
N ALA A 470 -0.69 -18.69 19.59
CA ALA A 470 0.55 -18.30 20.26
C ALA A 470 0.59 -16.79 20.49
N THR A 471 1.26 -16.33 21.54
CA THR A 471 1.54 -14.91 21.78
C THR A 471 3.02 -14.61 21.60
N ASP A 472 3.35 -13.34 21.34
CA ASP A 472 4.73 -12.91 21.24
C ASP A 472 5.53 -13.12 22.55
N LEU A 473 4.85 -13.13 23.71
CA LEU A 473 5.43 -13.48 25.00
C LEU A 473 6.06 -14.88 24.99
N GLU A 474 5.44 -15.83 24.29
CA GLU A 474 5.96 -17.19 24.16
C GLU A 474 7.15 -17.25 23.22
N VAL A 475 7.16 -16.46 22.14
CA VAL A 475 8.20 -16.49 21.11
C VAL A 475 9.44 -15.71 21.54
N TRP A 476 9.24 -14.47 21.97
CA TRP A 476 10.26 -13.56 22.48
C TRP A 476 9.65 -12.52 23.42
N ASN A 477 9.57 -12.85 24.71
CA ASN A 477 9.14 -11.90 25.73
C ASN A 477 10.06 -10.67 25.80
N GLY A 478 9.45 -9.49 25.71
CA GLY A 478 10.10 -8.19 25.81
C GLY A 478 10.69 -7.71 24.50
N HIS A 479 10.34 -8.29 23.35
CA HIS A 479 10.83 -7.82 22.06
C HIS A 479 10.36 -6.38 21.76
N PRO A 480 11.12 -5.57 20.98
CA PRO A 480 10.68 -4.23 20.60
C PRO A 480 9.46 -4.33 19.68
N GLY A 481 8.35 -3.69 20.03
CA GLY A 481 7.11 -3.72 19.24
C GLY A 481 7.07 -2.58 18.24
N LYS A 482 6.77 -1.37 18.73
CA LYS A 482 6.67 -0.14 17.92
C LYS A 482 7.71 0.87 18.37
N VAL A 483 8.23 1.63 17.42
CA VAL A 483 9.26 2.65 17.64
C VAL A 483 8.81 4.00 17.09
N LEU A 484 9.39 5.08 17.59
CA LEU A 484 9.36 6.38 16.96
C LEU A 484 10.41 6.40 15.86
N GLY A 485 10.01 6.66 14.62
CA GLY A 485 10.94 6.89 13.52
C GLY A 485 10.75 8.28 12.91
N VAL A 486 11.87 8.88 12.53
CA VAL A 486 11.95 10.16 11.82
C VAL A 486 12.96 10.02 10.68
N ARG A 487 12.81 10.81 9.62
CA ARG A 487 13.86 10.86 8.59
C ARG A 487 15.17 11.37 9.19
N GLU A 488 16.29 10.82 8.72
CA GLU A 488 17.60 11.20 9.26
C GLU A 488 17.93 12.68 9.02
N ASP A 489 17.62 13.20 7.83
CA ASP A 489 17.81 14.61 7.50
C ASP A 489 16.91 15.53 8.33
N TRP A 490 15.67 15.12 8.63
CA TRP A 490 14.80 15.83 9.56
C TRP A 490 15.39 15.87 10.97
N ALA A 491 15.90 14.75 11.47
CA ALA A 491 16.53 14.69 12.79
C ALA A 491 17.78 15.57 12.91
N LEU A 492 18.52 15.75 11.81
CA LEU A 492 19.70 16.62 11.75
C LEU A 492 19.32 18.09 11.60
N ALA A 493 18.24 18.39 10.88
CA ALA A 493 17.73 19.75 10.73
C ALA A 493 17.06 20.28 12.00
N TYR A 494 16.43 19.40 12.80
CA TYR A 494 15.62 19.77 13.97
C TYR A 494 16.00 18.97 15.24
N PRO A 495 17.27 19.05 15.70
CA PRO A 495 17.76 18.22 16.80
C PRO A 495 17.09 18.52 18.15
N ASN A 496 16.83 19.79 18.49
CA ASN A 496 16.18 20.13 19.76
C ASN A 496 14.70 19.76 19.75
N THR A 497 14.00 19.98 18.63
CA THR A 497 12.64 19.48 18.41
C THR A 497 12.58 17.95 18.57
N HIS A 498 13.55 17.20 18.04
CA HIS A 498 13.57 15.74 18.18
C HIS A 498 13.73 15.31 19.65
N ILE A 499 14.60 15.97 20.41
CA ILE A 499 14.75 15.72 21.86
C ILE A 499 13.44 16.03 22.60
N ALA A 500 12.80 17.17 22.33
CA ALA A 500 11.51 17.54 22.91
C ALA A 500 10.41 16.51 22.61
N LEU A 501 10.37 16.01 21.38
CA LEU A 501 9.43 14.96 20.97
C LEU A 501 9.66 13.66 21.76
N VAL A 502 10.91 13.24 21.91
CA VAL A 502 11.25 12.04 22.70
C VAL A 502 10.89 12.22 24.17
N LYS A 503 11.09 13.41 24.76
CA LYS A 503 10.70 13.70 26.15
C LYS A 503 9.19 13.56 26.36
N ALA A 504 8.39 14.21 25.51
CA ALA A 504 6.94 14.17 25.57
C ALA A 504 6.40 12.74 25.47
N LEU A 505 6.96 11.93 24.56
CA LEU A 505 6.55 10.55 24.38
C LEU A 505 7.04 9.62 25.51
N LEU A 506 8.19 9.89 26.11
CA LEU A 506 8.67 9.11 27.25
C LEU A 506 7.81 9.35 28.50
N GLU A 507 7.35 10.59 28.74
CA GLU A 507 6.34 10.88 29.77
C GLU A 507 5.02 10.16 29.49
N ALA A 508 4.55 10.18 28.23
CA ALA A 508 3.34 9.46 27.84
C ALA A 508 3.47 7.94 28.02
N CYS A 509 4.62 7.36 27.68
CA CYS A 509 4.91 5.94 27.95
C CYS A 509 4.82 5.62 29.44
N ARG A 510 5.34 6.48 30.32
CA ARG A 510 5.21 6.32 31.79
C ARG A 510 3.76 6.38 32.23
N TYR A 511 2.99 7.31 31.67
CA TYR A 511 1.56 7.44 31.93
C TYR A 511 0.80 6.17 31.54
N CYS A 512 1.14 5.59 30.38
CA CYS A 512 0.54 4.35 29.87
C CYS A 512 0.90 3.09 30.65
N MET A 513 1.97 3.12 31.45
CA MET A 513 2.39 1.97 32.28
C MET A 513 1.66 1.93 33.63
N ASP A 514 1.18 3.07 34.11
CA ASP A 514 0.50 3.14 35.39
C ASP A 514 -0.94 2.61 35.27
N GLU A 515 -1.20 1.47 35.92
CA GLU A 515 -2.49 0.79 35.89
C GLU A 515 -3.66 1.67 36.34
N ALA A 516 -3.40 2.65 37.21
CA ALA A 516 -4.42 3.61 37.66
C ALA A 516 -4.98 4.45 36.51
N ASN A 517 -4.22 4.60 35.42
CA ASN A 517 -4.62 5.38 34.25
C ASN A 517 -5.27 4.52 33.16
N HIS A 518 -5.26 3.18 33.27
CA HIS A 518 -5.67 2.29 32.18
C HIS A 518 -7.11 2.57 31.70
N GLU A 519 -8.06 2.82 32.60
CA GLU A 519 -9.45 3.08 32.21
C GLU A 519 -9.58 4.35 31.37
N GLU A 520 -8.96 5.46 31.81
CA GLU A 520 -8.94 6.71 31.04
C GLU A 520 -8.27 6.51 29.67
N ILE A 521 -7.17 5.75 29.61
CA ILE A 521 -6.47 5.49 28.36
C ILE A 521 -7.36 4.69 27.41
N ARG A 522 -8.09 3.68 27.90
CA ARG A 522 -9.05 2.91 27.09
C ARG A 522 -10.15 3.82 26.54
N GLU A 523 -10.72 4.70 27.37
CA GLU A 523 -11.71 5.69 26.95
C GLU A 523 -11.19 6.61 25.85
N ILE A 524 -9.97 7.13 26.01
CA ILE A 524 -9.31 7.95 24.98
C ILE A 524 -9.14 7.15 23.68
N LEU A 525 -8.59 5.94 23.75
CA LEU A 525 -8.30 5.13 22.56
C LEU A 525 -9.56 4.69 21.82
N SER A 526 -10.68 4.51 22.53
CA SER A 526 -11.96 4.12 21.92
C SER A 526 -12.51 5.15 20.95
N ARG A 527 -12.15 6.44 21.11
CA ARG A 527 -12.66 7.55 20.31
C ARG A 527 -12.30 7.38 18.83
N ARG A 528 -13.13 7.96 17.96
CA ARG A 528 -13.05 7.83 16.50
C ARG A 528 -11.73 8.36 15.93
N GLU A 529 -11.12 9.36 16.57
CA GLU A 529 -9.85 9.94 16.14
C GLU A 529 -8.69 8.94 16.27
N TYR A 530 -8.81 7.95 17.16
CA TYR A 530 -7.79 6.95 17.46
C TYR A 530 -8.17 5.57 16.90
N LEU A 531 -8.63 4.63 17.73
CA LEU A 531 -9.01 3.29 17.26
C LEU A 531 -10.40 3.31 16.62
N GLY A 532 -11.35 4.02 17.22
CA GLY A 532 -12.74 4.03 16.79
C GLY A 532 -13.38 2.66 16.93
N THR A 533 -13.22 2.03 18.09
CA THR A 533 -13.74 0.70 18.41
C THR A 533 -14.23 0.66 19.86
N ASP A 534 -15.06 -0.33 20.21
CA ASP A 534 -15.63 -0.45 21.54
C ASP A 534 -14.58 -0.74 22.62
N LEU A 535 -14.82 -0.18 23.81
CA LEU A 535 -13.98 -0.34 24.99
C LEU A 535 -13.72 -1.81 25.37
N GLN A 536 -14.69 -2.68 25.09
CA GLN A 536 -14.61 -4.12 25.37
C GLN A 536 -13.48 -4.83 24.62
N TYR A 537 -12.90 -4.22 23.58
CA TYR A 537 -11.79 -4.79 22.81
C TYR A 537 -10.42 -4.19 23.18
N ILE A 538 -10.39 -3.10 23.94
CA ILE A 538 -9.16 -2.36 24.21
C ILE A 538 -8.66 -2.75 25.60
N TYR A 539 -7.49 -3.38 25.67
CA TYR A 539 -6.84 -3.75 26.93
C TYR A 539 -5.38 -3.32 26.92
N LEU A 540 -4.90 -2.80 28.05
CA LEU A 540 -3.50 -2.42 28.26
C LEU A 540 -2.74 -3.46 29.10
N GLY A 541 -3.44 -4.19 29.96
CA GLY A 541 -2.93 -5.33 30.72
C GLY A 541 -3.79 -6.58 30.47
N ASP A 542 -3.63 -7.61 31.30
CA ASP A 542 -4.39 -8.87 31.17
C ASP A 542 -5.91 -8.62 31.33
N PRO A 543 -6.75 -8.94 30.32
CA PRO A 543 -8.20 -8.81 30.37
C PRO A 543 -8.92 -9.79 31.30
N ASN A 544 -8.20 -10.66 32.04
CA ASN A 544 -8.69 -11.81 32.85
C ASN A 544 -8.86 -13.10 32.00
N PRO A 545 -8.56 -14.31 32.54
CA PRO A 545 -8.66 -15.60 31.84
C PRO A 545 -10.01 -15.95 31.19
N GLN A 546 -11.10 -15.23 31.47
CA GLN A 546 -12.42 -15.50 30.86
C GLN A 546 -12.56 -15.00 29.41
N VAL A 547 -11.70 -14.09 28.93
CA VAL A 547 -11.81 -13.51 27.57
C VAL A 547 -11.08 -14.35 26.50
N CYS A 548 -10.02 -15.07 26.89
CA CYS A 548 -9.31 -16.03 26.02
C CYS A 548 -9.86 -17.46 26.17
N SER A 549 -11.15 -17.60 26.49
CA SER A 549 -11.82 -18.80 27.00
C SER A 549 -12.15 -19.88 25.97
N ILE A 550 -11.74 -19.69 24.71
CA ILE A 550 -11.95 -20.73 23.70
C ILE A 550 -11.03 -21.92 23.98
N HIS A 551 -9.88 -21.75 24.65
CA HIS A 551 -8.88 -22.82 24.82
C HIS A 551 -8.92 -23.51 26.21
N PRO A 552 -8.74 -24.85 26.29
CA PRO A 552 -8.69 -25.59 27.56
C PRO A 552 -7.46 -25.27 28.45
N SER A 553 -6.47 -24.53 27.91
CA SER A 553 -5.33 -23.99 28.64
C SER A 553 -5.16 -22.51 28.27
N PRO A 554 -5.57 -21.54 29.11
CA PRO A 554 -5.52 -20.13 28.74
C PRO A 554 -4.06 -19.70 28.52
N ARG A 555 -3.78 -19.11 27.36
CA ARG A 555 -2.49 -18.47 27.07
C ARG A 555 -2.48 -17.07 27.67
N GLU A 556 -1.30 -16.62 28.09
CA GLU A 556 -1.13 -15.28 28.62
C GLU A 556 -1.45 -14.25 27.53
N TYR A 557 -2.23 -13.23 27.88
CA TYR A 557 -2.58 -12.16 26.97
C TYR A 557 -1.34 -11.40 26.51
N ALA A 558 -1.23 -11.19 25.19
CA ALA A 558 -0.20 -10.36 24.58
C ALA A 558 -0.43 -8.89 24.94
N HIS A 559 -0.05 -8.51 26.16
CA HIS A 559 -0.17 -7.14 26.66
C HIS A 559 1.02 -6.30 26.18
N HIS A 560 0.77 -5.02 25.90
CA HIS A 560 1.85 -4.08 25.61
C HIS A 560 2.59 -3.69 26.90
N GLN A 561 3.90 -3.54 26.79
CA GLN A 561 4.70 -2.90 27.82
C GLN A 561 5.14 -1.53 27.32
N PHE A 562 4.68 -0.46 27.97
CA PHE A 562 4.90 0.91 27.54
C PHE A 562 6.13 1.55 28.18
N TYR A 563 6.50 1.16 29.40
CA TYR A 563 7.64 1.74 30.11
C TYR A 563 8.28 0.74 31.08
N GLY A 564 9.57 0.90 31.32
CA GLY A 564 10.33 0.18 32.35
C GLY A 564 11.83 0.38 32.20
N GLN A 565 12.62 -0.28 33.04
CA GLN A 565 14.07 -0.10 33.08
C GLN A 565 14.71 -0.50 31.74
N GLY A 566 15.29 0.48 31.03
CA GLY A 566 15.95 0.26 29.74
C GLY A 566 15.02 -0.05 28.56
N MET A 567 13.71 -0.19 28.78
CA MET A 567 12.78 -0.72 27.77
C MET A 567 12.57 0.22 26.59
N ASN A 568 12.46 1.52 26.87
CA ASN A 568 12.23 2.53 25.81
C ASN A 568 13.51 2.92 25.06
N ARG A 569 14.68 2.48 25.55
CA ARG A 569 15.97 2.77 24.92
C ARG A 569 16.10 1.94 23.62
N PRO A 570 16.46 2.55 22.48
CA PRO A 570 16.77 1.79 21.27
C PRO A 570 17.96 0.84 21.49
N SER A 571 17.79 -0.43 21.11
CA SER A 571 18.82 -1.47 21.23
C SER A 571 19.39 -1.83 19.86
N ARG A 572 20.72 -1.70 19.70
CA ARG A 572 21.41 -2.11 18.47
C ARG A 572 21.36 -3.62 18.26
N THR A 573 21.45 -4.40 19.32
CA THR A 573 21.33 -5.87 19.27
C THR A 573 19.97 -6.30 18.70
N GLU A 574 18.89 -5.66 19.15
CA GLU A 574 17.53 -5.98 18.67
C GLU A 574 17.35 -5.58 17.20
N HIS A 575 17.86 -4.40 16.81
CA HIS A 575 17.82 -3.96 15.42
C HIS A 575 18.68 -4.82 14.50
N LEU A 576 19.81 -5.33 14.99
CA LEU A 576 20.62 -6.30 14.27
C LEU A 576 19.88 -7.63 14.10
N TRP A 577 19.19 -8.12 15.12
CA TRP A 577 18.38 -9.33 14.98
C TRP A 577 17.28 -9.16 13.94
N MET A 578 16.58 -8.02 13.93
CA MET A 578 15.57 -7.72 12.92
C MET A 578 16.17 -7.64 11.50
N MET A 579 17.31 -6.96 11.35
CA MET A 579 18.08 -6.91 10.10
C MET A 579 18.43 -8.33 9.60
N THR A 580 18.88 -9.16 10.53
CA THR A 580 19.27 -10.55 10.30
C THR A 580 18.06 -11.38 9.84
N GLN A 581 16.91 -11.27 10.51
CA GLN A 581 15.70 -11.98 10.08
C GLN A 581 15.17 -11.50 8.73
N MET A 582 15.22 -10.20 8.42
CA MET A 582 14.80 -9.72 7.10
C MET A 582 15.74 -10.26 6.00
N ALA A 583 17.05 -10.34 6.27
CA ALA A 583 17.99 -10.96 5.35
C ALA A 583 17.78 -12.48 5.19
N ARG A 584 17.42 -13.18 6.28
CA ARG A 584 17.08 -14.63 6.26
C ARG A 584 16.00 -14.97 5.24
N TRP A 585 15.06 -14.05 5.01
CA TRP A 585 13.91 -14.24 4.11
C TRP A 585 14.06 -13.51 2.77
N GLY A 586 15.20 -12.85 2.52
CA GLY A 586 15.45 -12.14 1.27
C GLY A 586 14.70 -10.82 1.12
N ASP A 587 14.10 -10.28 2.19
CA ASP A 587 13.42 -8.98 2.18
C ASP A 587 14.39 -7.82 1.93
N VAL A 588 15.64 -7.97 2.39
CA VAL A 588 16.75 -7.02 2.21
C VAL A 588 18.07 -7.80 2.15
N PRO A 589 19.13 -7.27 1.50
CA PRO A 589 20.46 -7.85 1.64
C PRO A 589 20.96 -7.76 3.09
N PHE A 590 21.80 -8.70 3.51
CA PHE A 590 22.59 -8.50 4.73
C PHE A 590 23.73 -7.51 4.42
N PRO A 591 23.77 -6.33 5.06
CA PRO A 591 24.71 -5.30 4.67
C PRO A 591 26.10 -5.55 5.26
N ARG A 592 27.16 -5.45 4.45
CA ARG A 592 28.54 -5.59 4.96
C ARG A 592 28.92 -4.48 5.94
N ASN A 593 28.35 -3.29 5.78
CA ASN A 593 28.49 -2.14 6.68
C ASN A 593 27.38 -2.06 7.74
N TRP A 594 26.84 -3.20 8.21
CA TRP A 594 25.74 -3.25 9.19
C TRP A 594 26.02 -2.43 10.47
N VAL A 595 27.27 -2.37 10.94
CA VAL A 595 27.65 -1.59 12.13
C VAL A 595 27.34 -0.11 11.94
N GLU A 596 27.77 0.46 10.82
CA GLU A 596 27.55 1.88 10.46
C GLU A 596 26.05 2.18 10.37
N ILE A 597 25.29 1.28 9.73
CA ILE A 597 23.84 1.41 9.58
C ILE A 597 23.16 1.43 10.95
N LEU A 598 23.52 0.54 11.87
CA LEU A 598 22.94 0.50 13.20
C LEU A 598 23.31 1.73 14.05
N GLU A 599 24.52 2.26 13.90
CA GLU A 599 24.91 3.52 14.54
C GLU A 599 24.10 4.71 14.05
N ARG A 600 23.75 4.71 12.76
CA ARG A 600 22.91 5.75 12.16
C ARG A 600 21.44 5.61 12.57
N VAL A 601 20.89 4.41 12.44
CA VAL A 601 19.48 4.14 12.74
C VAL A 601 19.18 4.31 14.22
N CYS A 602 20.00 3.76 15.13
CA CYS A 602 19.74 3.82 16.58
C CYS A 602 20.30 5.11 17.21
N ARG A 603 19.46 6.15 17.35
CA ARG A 603 19.81 7.46 17.94
C ARG A 603 19.76 7.45 19.45
N VAL A 604 20.67 6.66 20.02
CA VAL A 604 20.87 6.49 21.46
C VAL A 604 21.19 7.82 22.17
N SER A 605 21.92 8.72 21.53
CA SER A 605 22.28 10.03 22.11
C SER A 605 21.07 10.93 22.35
N VAL A 606 20.12 10.95 21.42
CA VAL A 606 18.85 11.71 21.55
C VAL A 606 18.06 11.18 22.74
N PHE A 607 17.90 9.85 22.83
CA PHE A 607 17.26 9.20 23.97
C PHE A 607 17.93 9.57 25.29
N SER A 608 19.25 9.41 25.38
CA SER A 608 20.02 9.66 26.60
C SER A 608 19.96 11.13 27.03
N THR A 609 19.87 12.06 26.09
CA THR A 609 19.71 13.49 26.39
C THR A 609 18.31 13.76 26.94
N ALA A 610 17.26 13.29 26.25
CA ALA A 610 15.88 13.40 26.70
C ALA A 610 15.67 12.80 28.10
N ALA A 611 16.16 11.58 28.33
CA ALA A 611 16.07 10.91 29.63
C ALA A 611 16.76 11.70 30.74
N ARG A 612 17.96 12.24 30.48
CA ARG A 612 18.70 13.06 31.46
C ARG A 612 17.96 14.35 31.80
N GLU A 613 17.41 15.04 30.80
CA GLU A 613 16.62 16.27 31.00
C GLU A 613 15.33 16.01 31.79
N LEU A 614 14.78 14.80 31.71
CA LEU A 614 13.65 14.33 32.52
C LEU A 614 14.05 13.82 33.92
N GLY A 615 15.33 13.87 34.28
CA GLY A 615 15.84 13.36 35.56
C GLY A 615 15.95 11.84 35.64
N LEU A 616 15.81 11.12 34.52
CA LEU A 616 15.91 9.65 34.42
C LEU A 616 17.37 9.21 34.25
N SER A 617 18.17 9.42 35.29
CA SER A 617 19.65 9.26 35.23
C SER A 617 20.16 7.82 35.36
N ASP A 618 19.33 6.90 35.87
CA ASP A 618 19.72 5.50 36.18
C ASP A 618 19.21 4.46 35.17
N ILE A 619 19.13 4.79 33.88
CA ILE A 619 18.73 3.82 32.86
C ILE A 619 19.90 2.86 32.60
N THR A 620 19.89 1.74 33.32
CA THR A 620 20.81 0.63 33.11
C THR A 620 20.45 -0.11 31.82
N TYR A 621 21.46 -0.32 30.96
CA TYR A 621 21.33 -1.11 29.73
C TYR A 621 22.37 -2.23 29.75
N SER A 622 21.92 -3.47 29.69
CA SER A 622 22.79 -4.63 29.50
C SER A 622 22.81 -5.00 28.02
N ARG A 623 24.02 -5.08 27.46
CA ARG A 623 24.22 -5.69 26.15
C ARG A 623 24.28 -7.20 26.38
N GLY A 624 23.17 -7.89 26.12
CA GLY A 624 23.06 -9.34 26.29
C GLY A 624 22.66 -10.04 24.99
N PRO A 625 22.89 -11.36 24.89
CA PRO A 625 22.35 -12.15 23.81
C PRO A 625 20.82 -12.22 23.89
N ILE A 626 20.15 -12.35 22.75
CA ILE A 626 18.70 -12.58 22.68
C ILE A 626 18.47 -14.09 22.73
N ARG A 627 17.63 -14.54 23.67
CA ARG A 627 17.23 -15.95 23.79
C ARG A 627 15.81 -16.11 23.25
N LEU A 628 15.63 -17.07 22.35
CA LEU A 628 14.35 -17.40 21.74
C LEU A 628 13.79 -18.69 22.33
N PHE A 629 12.49 -18.90 22.14
CA PHE A 629 11.72 -19.96 22.81
C PHE A 629 12.17 -21.39 22.47
N ASP A 630 12.79 -21.58 21.31
CA ASP A 630 13.33 -22.85 20.81
C ASP A 630 14.72 -23.18 21.40
N GLY A 631 15.24 -22.33 22.30
CA GLY A 631 16.57 -22.45 22.88
C GLY A 631 17.67 -21.80 22.04
N THR A 632 17.36 -21.32 20.84
CA THR A 632 18.31 -20.62 19.98
C THR A 632 18.72 -19.30 20.64
N THR A 633 20.01 -19.00 20.57
CA THR A 633 20.59 -17.77 21.11
C THR A 633 21.20 -16.93 20.00
N PHE A 634 20.76 -15.68 19.88
CA PHE A 634 21.35 -14.71 18.97
C PHE A 634 22.39 -13.86 19.70
N ASN A 635 23.63 -13.89 19.20
CA ASN A 635 24.71 -13.01 19.65
C ASN A 635 25.02 -11.97 18.56
N ALA A 636 25.02 -10.68 18.93
CA ALA A 636 25.31 -9.58 18.03
C ALA A 636 26.77 -9.55 17.52
N ASP A 637 27.68 -10.27 18.17
CA ASP A 637 29.09 -10.31 17.77
C ASP A 637 29.33 -11.19 16.52
N ASP A 638 28.43 -12.14 16.23
CA ASP A 638 28.51 -12.98 15.03
C ASP A 638 27.12 -13.29 14.43
N PRO A 639 26.48 -12.29 13.79
CA PRO A 639 25.16 -12.44 13.19
C PRO A 639 25.15 -13.42 12.00
N ILE A 640 26.29 -13.60 11.33
CA ILE A 640 26.42 -14.48 10.17
C ILE A 640 26.45 -15.95 10.62
N ALA A 641 27.19 -16.29 11.67
CA ALA A 641 27.16 -17.64 12.22
C ALA A 641 25.75 -18.01 12.71
N TYR A 642 25.05 -17.07 13.35
CA TYR A 642 23.65 -17.26 13.72
C TYR A 642 22.77 -17.59 12.49
N LEU A 643 22.85 -16.79 11.42
CA LEU A 643 22.10 -17.05 10.19
C LEU A 643 22.38 -18.43 9.58
N ASN A 644 23.66 -18.81 9.52
CA ASN A 644 24.08 -20.09 8.97
C ASN A 644 23.61 -21.28 9.81
N SER A 645 23.38 -21.07 11.11
CA SER A 645 22.89 -22.11 12.03
C SER A 645 21.40 -22.45 11.87
N LEU A 646 20.61 -21.60 11.20
CA LEU A 646 19.18 -21.79 11.04
C LEU A 646 18.89 -22.74 9.86
N ASP A 647 18.03 -23.74 10.06
CA ASP A 647 17.73 -24.73 9.02
C ASP A 647 16.87 -24.17 7.89
N VAL A 648 15.71 -23.60 8.24
CA VAL A 648 14.76 -23.00 7.28
C VAL A 648 15.14 -21.55 7.02
N LYS A 649 15.63 -21.24 5.82
CA LYS A 649 16.06 -19.90 5.39
C LYS A 649 16.17 -19.85 3.87
N HIS A 650 16.16 -18.64 3.32
CA HIS A 650 16.57 -18.40 1.94
C HIS A 650 18.10 -18.34 1.80
N ASP A 651 18.56 -18.35 0.56
CA ASP A 651 19.96 -18.03 0.25
C ASP A 651 20.27 -16.59 0.67
N ILE A 652 21.32 -16.44 1.46
CA ILE A 652 21.67 -15.17 2.08
C ILE A 652 22.54 -14.36 1.13
N TYR A 653 22.01 -13.23 0.67
CA TYR A 653 22.75 -12.31 -0.18
C TYR A 653 23.36 -11.17 0.66
N MET A 654 24.67 -10.93 0.47
CA MET A 654 25.38 -9.82 1.11
C MET A 654 25.64 -8.69 0.11
N ALA A 655 25.42 -7.45 0.53
CA ALA A 655 25.67 -6.26 -0.28
C ALA A 655 26.31 -5.13 0.53
N ASP A 656 26.99 -4.21 -0.14
CA ASP A 656 27.37 -2.91 0.44
C ASP A 656 26.19 -1.95 0.24
N VAL A 657 25.67 -1.37 1.33
CA VAL A 657 24.56 -0.40 1.25
C VAL A 657 25.15 1.00 1.35
N ALA A 658 25.13 1.72 0.22
CA ALA A 658 25.56 3.11 0.16
C ALA A 658 24.55 3.99 0.90
N LEU A 659 24.99 4.61 1.99
CA LEU A 659 24.18 5.56 2.73
C LEU A 659 24.42 6.97 2.19
N ALA A 660 23.36 7.68 1.81
CA ALA A 660 23.47 9.06 1.36
C ALA A 660 24.13 9.94 2.44
N ASN A 661 24.96 10.88 2.01
CA ASN A 661 25.55 11.88 2.90
C ASN A 661 24.42 12.84 3.34
N PRO A 662 24.15 12.99 4.64
CA PRO A 662 22.91 13.61 5.10
C PRO A 662 22.88 15.15 5.00
N LEU A 663 23.95 15.78 4.52
CA LEU A 663 24.02 17.22 4.25
C LEU A 663 24.16 17.44 2.74
N PRO A 664 23.23 18.14 2.07
CA PRO A 664 23.53 18.68 0.74
C PRO A 664 24.69 19.66 0.90
N LYS A 665 25.66 19.62 -0.03
CA LYS A 665 26.63 20.71 -0.18
C LYS A 665 25.81 22.00 -0.29
N SER A 666 26.01 22.93 0.64
CA SER A 666 25.44 24.27 0.52
C SER A 666 25.82 24.82 -0.86
N ALA A 667 24.81 25.07 -1.69
CA ALA A 667 24.94 25.83 -2.92
C ALA A 667 24.81 27.32 -2.60
#